data_AF-A0A7C4EUY7-F1
#
_entry.id   AF-A0A7C4EUY7-F1
#
_cell.length_a   1.000
_cell.length_b   1.000
_cell.length_c   1.000
_cell.angle_alpha   90.00
_cell.angle_beta   90.00
_cell.angle_gamma   90.00
#
_symmetry.space_group_name_H-M   'P 1'
#
loop_
_entity.id
_entity.type
_entity.pdbx_description
1 polymer ?
#
loop_
_entity_poly.entity_id
_entity_poly.type
_entity_poly.pdbx_seq_one_letter_code
_entity_poly.pdbx_strand_id
1 'polypeptide(L)'
;MECHCKDHLPGEWHSHEECDCHRHPYPTYMFVITKVVADHQASGVVYISKQFMELLELAEGDPVEMLTSPSCILQAKAHPNSWIDTRMISVDQDTMDRLGLTMFAQVKLRKAVCCSCRSLTLQVPEGVSLGRVHLRSLIEKRHGTVLHNLTTLHVTTESGEDIHLPIVAVEPQEVSRLVSSTAIKFLDAQGREYVSKNDTSFSDVGGLAEAIKKVREVVQLPLKHPEIFRHLGIDPPRGVLLHGPSGTGKTLIARAVASETGCYFKSIIGTEIMDKYYGESEAKLRAAFEEAQQNRPAIIFIDEIDALAPRRDATEGEVERRVTAQLLALMDGLKDRGSVIVLAATNLPNTLDTALRRPGRFDREILIGVPDRDGRREILAIHTRDMPLGRVDLDEIAEKTHGFVGADLKALCSEASFRALRRVLPGLEDTDQTLSQDFLDAVKVEQEDFDSALADMRPASGRIFDVDLTDCGWDHVAGYENEKTFLKDLVIWPLKHDRFLSTIGVKKVTGLLITGPSGVGKTLMARSLAKESGLNVIELTGTELLSKYMGESEKNIREIFKQARQMAPTLVVLDAIDALNASGWSDSKVLERIANQLAKEMSAAVAGKPVVVVATALSSQQVPAVLRATGKFSHELRLKPPTDSDRMEMLKMWLNTPKIKFSGDLEAARRASEGFTGGEIKDICNRAVLDAARKVIETHNAAPEVIHVSVDNVLKMMDLWRLNERRDSLSD
;
A
#
# COMPACT_ATOMS: atom_id res chain seq x y z
N MET A 1 50.52 60.42 -15.15
CA MET A 1 51.15 59.09 -15.31
C MET A 1 50.49 58.46 -16.51
N GLU A 2 51.14 58.54 -17.66
CA GLU A 2 50.65 57.97 -18.92
C GLU A 2 50.96 56.47 -18.93
N CYS A 3 49.95 55.63 -19.15
CA CYS A 3 50.11 54.18 -19.18
C CYS A 3 50.30 53.71 -20.62
N HIS A 4 51.46 53.11 -20.91
CA HIS A 4 51.70 52.34 -22.12
C HIS A 4 51.01 50.97 -22.00
N CYS A 5 49.79 50.84 -22.51
CA CYS A 5 49.21 49.52 -22.77
C CYS A 5 49.66 49.03 -24.15
N LYS A 6 50.39 47.90 -24.19
CA LYS A 6 50.99 47.30 -25.40
C LYS A 6 49.99 46.69 -26.38
N ASP A 7 48.68 46.77 -26.11
CA ASP A 7 47.65 46.03 -26.85
C ASP A 7 46.69 46.89 -27.70
N HIS A 8 46.98 48.18 -27.89
CA HIS A 8 46.23 49.04 -28.82
C HIS A 8 47.13 49.60 -29.94
N LEU A 9 46.61 49.59 -31.18
CA LEU A 9 47.21 50.25 -32.34
C LEU A 9 47.40 51.77 -32.06
N PRO A 10 48.46 52.41 -32.59
CA PRO A 10 48.73 53.82 -32.32
C PRO A 10 47.74 54.71 -33.08
N GLY A 11 46.81 55.37 -32.39
CA GLY A 11 45.89 56.29 -33.06
C GLY A 11 44.92 57.10 -32.21
N GLU A 12 44.41 56.57 -31.09
CA GLU A 12 43.36 57.29 -30.34
C GLU A 12 43.69 57.40 -28.85
N TRP A 13 43.59 58.63 -28.34
CA TRP A 13 43.78 58.97 -26.93
C TRP A 13 42.42 58.95 -26.25
N HIS A 14 42.24 58.10 -25.23
CA HIS A 14 41.02 58.06 -24.41
C HIS A 14 41.32 58.39 -22.94
N SER A 15 40.31 58.91 -22.24
CA SER A 15 40.41 59.23 -20.81
C SER A 15 40.42 57.97 -19.94
N HIS A 16 41.10 58.01 -18.78
CA HIS A 16 41.29 56.86 -17.88
C HIS A 16 39.96 56.30 -17.30
N GLU A 17 38.85 57.02 -17.45
CA GLU A 17 37.51 56.61 -17.00
C GLU A 17 36.72 55.81 -18.05
N GLU A 18 37.16 55.82 -19.31
CA GLU A 18 36.53 55.10 -20.43
C GLU A 18 37.28 53.81 -20.84
N CYS A 19 38.38 53.47 -20.16
CA CYS A 19 39.12 52.23 -20.40
C CYS A 19 38.40 51.05 -19.73
N ASP A 20 37.81 50.14 -20.52
CA ASP A 20 37.20 48.86 -20.09
C ASP A 20 38.14 48.00 -19.18
N CYS A 21 39.43 48.32 -19.24
CA CYS A 21 40.57 47.84 -18.48
C CYS A 21 40.35 47.82 -16.95
N HIS A 22 39.52 48.70 -16.41
CA HIS A 22 39.35 48.89 -14.95
C HIS A 22 37.95 48.56 -14.39
N ARG A 23 36.98 48.16 -15.22
CA ARG A 23 35.62 47.83 -14.75
C ARG A 23 35.38 46.35 -14.44
N HIS A 24 36.29 45.47 -14.84
CA HIS A 24 36.13 44.03 -14.66
C HIS A 24 37.40 43.35 -14.11
N PRO A 25 37.25 42.35 -13.22
CA PRO A 25 38.38 41.71 -12.53
C PRO A 25 39.24 40.79 -13.42
N TYR A 26 38.84 40.56 -14.67
CA TYR A 26 39.52 39.63 -15.58
C TYR A 26 39.95 40.33 -16.89
N PRO A 27 41.16 40.05 -17.40
CA PRO A 27 41.65 40.59 -18.66
C PRO A 27 40.81 40.12 -19.85
N THR A 28 40.63 40.99 -20.84
CA THR A 28 39.90 40.70 -22.08
C THR A 28 40.89 40.54 -23.22
N TYR A 29 40.76 39.47 -24.00
CA TYR A 29 41.65 39.18 -25.13
C TYR A 29 40.87 39.03 -26.44
N MET A 30 41.51 39.39 -27.55
CA MET A 30 40.92 39.34 -28.88
C MET A 30 41.36 38.08 -29.62
N PHE A 31 40.37 37.37 -30.17
CA PHE A 31 40.54 36.12 -30.90
C PHE A 31 39.90 36.19 -32.28
N VAL A 32 40.38 35.35 -33.19
CA VAL A 32 39.81 35.18 -34.53
C VAL A 32 39.12 33.82 -34.59
N ILE A 33 37.88 33.78 -35.09
CA ILE A 33 37.14 32.54 -35.31
C ILE A 33 37.63 31.88 -36.59
N THR A 34 38.10 30.64 -36.52
CA THR A 34 38.84 30.01 -37.63
C THR A 34 38.21 28.74 -38.16
N LYS A 35 37.49 28.02 -37.30
CA LYS A 35 36.81 26.80 -37.67
C LYS A 35 35.47 26.72 -36.95
N VAL A 36 34.45 26.25 -37.67
CA VAL A 36 33.19 25.85 -37.05
C VAL A 36 33.26 24.35 -36.79
N VAL A 37 33.07 23.96 -35.53
CA VAL A 37 33.04 22.54 -35.16
C VAL A 37 31.62 22.05 -35.37
N ALA A 38 31.43 21.16 -36.34
CA ALA A 38 30.15 20.49 -36.61
C ALA A 38 29.91 19.30 -35.67
N ASP A 39 30.23 19.46 -34.39
CA ASP A 39 29.97 18.44 -33.38
C ASP A 39 28.59 18.71 -32.78
N HIS A 40 27.59 17.93 -33.22
CA HIS A 40 26.18 18.07 -32.81
C HIS A 40 25.95 17.80 -31.31
N GLN A 41 26.97 17.38 -30.57
CA GLN A 41 26.88 17.02 -29.15
C GLN A 41 27.21 18.18 -28.19
N ALA A 42 27.71 19.32 -28.70
CA ALA A 42 28.31 20.37 -27.87
C ALA A 42 27.77 21.77 -28.18
N SER A 43 26.47 22.00 -27.99
CA SER A 43 25.87 23.34 -28.07
C SER A 43 26.43 24.26 -26.96
N GLY A 44 26.95 25.45 -27.32
CA GLY A 44 27.42 26.46 -26.36
C GLY A 44 28.86 26.27 -25.86
N VAL A 45 29.74 25.69 -26.69
CA VAL A 45 31.14 25.41 -26.35
C VAL A 45 32.11 26.21 -27.23
N VAL A 46 33.13 26.82 -26.60
CA VAL A 46 34.25 27.45 -27.31
C VAL A 46 35.52 26.67 -27.06
N TYR A 47 36.20 26.30 -28.15
CA TYR A 47 37.49 25.64 -28.11
C TYR A 47 38.61 26.68 -28.12
N ILE A 48 39.38 26.70 -27.03
CA ILE A 48 40.51 27.61 -26.82
C ILE A 48 41.79 26.79 -26.73
N SER A 49 42.92 27.33 -27.21
CA SER A 49 44.22 26.67 -27.06
C SER A 49 44.57 26.47 -25.57
N LYS A 50 45.18 25.33 -25.22
CA LYS A 50 45.53 25.00 -23.83
C LYS A 50 46.42 26.05 -23.16
N GLN A 51 47.41 26.56 -23.91
CA GLN A 51 48.31 27.63 -23.45
C GLN A 51 47.57 28.91 -23.07
N PHE A 52 46.48 29.24 -23.79
CA PHE A 52 45.71 30.46 -23.52
C PHE A 52 44.63 30.25 -22.45
N MET A 53 44.13 29.02 -22.27
CA MET A 53 43.31 28.70 -21.10
C MET A 53 44.09 28.86 -19.80
N GLU A 54 45.37 28.45 -19.77
CA GLU A 54 46.27 28.70 -18.63
C GLU A 54 46.45 30.20 -18.39
N LEU A 55 46.62 31.00 -19.46
CA LEU A 55 46.79 32.45 -19.38
C LEU A 55 45.53 33.20 -18.91
N LEU A 56 44.35 32.67 -19.21
CA LEU A 56 43.04 33.16 -18.75
C LEU A 56 42.63 32.59 -17.37
N GLU A 57 43.46 31.74 -16.76
CA GLU A 57 43.15 30.98 -15.54
C GLU A 57 41.82 30.18 -15.64
N LEU A 58 41.56 29.57 -16.79
CA LEU A 58 40.36 28.78 -17.07
C LEU A 58 40.66 27.28 -17.01
N ALA A 59 39.81 26.53 -16.31
CA ALA A 59 39.78 25.07 -16.42
C ALA A 59 38.84 24.62 -17.55
N GLU A 60 39.00 23.38 -18.02
CA GLU A 60 38.02 22.78 -18.93
C GLU A 60 36.63 22.77 -18.26
N GLY A 61 35.64 23.35 -18.93
CA GLY A 61 34.27 23.46 -18.43
C GLY A 61 33.92 24.78 -17.74
N ASP A 62 34.88 25.70 -17.58
CA ASP A 62 34.62 27.03 -17.00
C ASP A 62 33.84 27.95 -17.95
N PRO A 63 33.01 28.86 -17.42
CA PRO A 63 32.26 29.82 -18.21
C PRO A 63 33.15 30.98 -18.72
N VAL A 64 33.02 31.28 -20.00
CA VAL A 64 33.73 32.36 -20.71
C VAL A 64 32.70 33.25 -21.38
N GLU A 65 32.81 34.55 -21.19
CA GLU A 65 31.96 35.52 -21.86
C GLU A 65 32.61 35.99 -23.16
N MET A 66 31.86 35.84 -24.24
CA MET A 66 32.12 36.43 -25.54
C MET A 66 31.41 37.78 -25.64
N LEU A 67 32.20 38.83 -25.78
CA LEU A 67 31.73 40.21 -25.89
C LEU A 67 31.37 40.49 -27.35
N THR A 68 30.12 40.19 -27.69
CA THR A 68 29.46 40.50 -28.95
C THR A 68 28.22 41.36 -28.68
N SER A 69 27.51 41.80 -29.73
CA SER A 69 26.22 42.49 -29.61
C SER A 69 25.12 41.55 -30.11
N PRO A 70 24.51 40.68 -29.28
CA PRO A 70 24.51 40.59 -27.81
C PRO A 70 25.69 39.79 -27.22
N SER A 71 26.05 40.00 -25.95
CA SER A 71 27.10 39.23 -25.28
C SER A 71 26.58 37.84 -24.88
N CYS A 72 27.44 36.83 -24.94
CA CYS A 72 27.05 35.45 -24.68
C CYS A 72 28.08 34.76 -23.79
N ILE A 73 27.60 33.92 -22.87
CA ILE A 73 28.48 33.11 -22.02
C ILE A 73 28.46 31.69 -22.54
N LEU A 74 29.66 31.15 -22.77
CA LEU A 74 29.93 29.87 -23.39
C LEU A 74 30.87 29.05 -22.49
N GLN A 75 30.94 27.74 -22.71
CA GLN A 75 31.81 26.87 -21.94
C GLN A 75 33.18 26.72 -22.63
N ALA A 76 34.28 26.96 -21.90
CA ALA A 76 35.63 26.73 -22.43
C ALA A 76 35.95 25.24 -22.48
N LYS A 77 36.44 24.77 -23.63
CA LYS A 77 37.10 23.47 -23.76
C LYS A 77 38.48 23.64 -24.38
N ALA A 78 39.40 22.74 -24.01
CA ALA A 78 40.67 22.65 -24.70
C ALA A 78 40.46 22.27 -26.16
N HIS A 79 41.10 23.02 -27.05
CA HIS A 79 41.15 22.61 -28.44
C HIS A 79 41.91 21.26 -28.55
N PRO A 80 41.36 20.24 -29.25
CA PRO A 80 41.98 18.92 -29.36
C PRO A 80 43.35 18.95 -30.06
N ASN A 81 43.52 19.87 -31.02
CA ASN A 81 44.79 20.13 -31.68
C ASN A 81 45.61 21.17 -30.92
N SER A 82 46.79 20.78 -30.43
CA SER A 82 47.69 21.63 -29.64
C SER A 82 48.55 22.61 -30.44
N TRP A 83 48.55 22.52 -31.78
CA TRP A 83 49.40 23.29 -32.70
C TRP A 83 48.70 24.54 -33.29
N ILE A 84 47.48 24.83 -32.85
CA ILE A 84 46.73 26.00 -33.31
C ILE A 84 47.29 27.27 -32.67
N ASP A 85 47.36 28.32 -33.48
CA ASP A 85 47.86 29.62 -33.05
C ASP A 85 47.04 30.15 -31.85
N THR A 86 47.74 30.76 -30.89
CA THR A 86 47.21 31.09 -29.56
C THR A 86 46.02 32.05 -29.58
N ARG A 87 45.83 32.78 -30.70
CA ARG A 87 44.73 33.74 -30.91
C ARG A 87 43.59 33.22 -31.78
N MET A 88 43.56 31.92 -32.09
CA MET A 88 42.49 31.29 -32.86
C MET A 88 41.53 30.52 -31.96
N ILE A 89 40.23 30.68 -32.18
CA ILE A 89 39.19 29.91 -31.50
C ILE A 89 38.30 29.18 -32.50
N SER A 90 37.69 28.10 -32.03
CA SER A 90 36.62 27.41 -32.76
C SER A 90 35.34 27.44 -31.94
N VAL A 91 34.22 27.72 -32.61
CA VAL A 91 32.89 27.88 -32.01
C VAL A 91 31.94 26.91 -32.71
N ASP A 92 30.91 26.46 -32.02
CA ASP A 92 29.82 25.65 -32.56
C ASP A 92 28.95 26.43 -33.55
N GLN A 93 28.37 25.71 -34.51
CA GLN A 93 27.51 26.31 -35.56
C GLN A 93 26.28 26.99 -34.96
N ASP A 94 25.65 26.40 -33.95
CA ASP A 94 24.44 26.96 -33.31
C ASP A 94 24.71 28.32 -32.63
N THR A 95 25.87 28.46 -31.98
CA THR A 95 26.29 29.73 -31.39
C THR A 95 26.67 30.77 -32.45
N MET A 96 27.31 30.34 -33.55
CA MET A 96 27.62 31.22 -34.68
C MET A 96 26.35 31.81 -35.32
N ASP A 97 25.35 30.96 -35.58
CA ASP A 97 24.07 31.35 -36.18
C ASP A 97 23.28 32.27 -35.23
N ARG A 98 23.31 31.99 -33.92
CA ARG A 98 22.65 32.83 -32.89
C ARG A 98 23.23 34.23 -32.81
N LEU A 99 24.56 34.36 -32.86
CA LEU A 99 25.26 35.63 -32.74
C LEU A 99 25.45 36.35 -34.08
N GLY A 100 25.05 35.73 -35.20
CA GLY A 100 25.24 36.28 -36.54
C GLY A 100 26.72 36.45 -36.92
N LEU A 101 27.60 35.62 -36.35
CA LEU A 101 29.04 35.72 -36.56
C LEU A 101 29.44 35.03 -37.86
N THR A 102 30.47 35.56 -38.53
CA THR A 102 31.06 34.98 -39.73
C THR A 102 32.44 34.39 -39.43
N MET A 103 32.89 33.45 -40.26
CA MET A 103 34.26 32.97 -40.16
C MET A 103 35.25 34.14 -40.32
N PHE A 104 36.35 34.09 -39.57
CA PHE A 104 37.36 35.15 -39.45
C PHE A 104 36.91 36.44 -38.75
N ALA A 105 35.71 36.45 -38.15
CA ALA A 105 35.32 37.54 -37.26
C ALA A 105 36.25 37.62 -36.04
N GLN A 106 36.56 38.85 -35.64
CA GLN A 106 37.30 39.13 -34.41
C GLN A 106 36.33 39.25 -33.25
N VAL A 107 36.54 38.46 -32.20
CA VAL A 107 35.72 38.48 -30.98
C VAL A 107 36.59 38.66 -29.75
N LYS A 108 36.05 39.35 -28.76
CA LYS A 108 36.71 39.54 -27.46
C LYS A 108 36.18 38.50 -26.48
N LEU A 109 37.08 37.77 -25.82
CA LEU A 109 36.74 36.79 -24.77
C LEU A 109 37.27 37.25 -23.41
N ARG A 110 36.51 36.97 -22.35
CA ARG A 110 36.91 37.14 -20.95
C ARG A 110 36.34 36.03 -20.07
N LYS A 111 36.95 35.78 -18.91
CA LYS A 111 36.42 34.86 -17.90
C LYS A 111 35.11 35.39 -17.31
N ALA A 112 34.09 34.55 -17.24
CA ALA A 112 32.78 34.90 -16.67
C ALA A 112 32.58 34.23 -15.30
N VAL A 113 31.69 34.79 -14.49
CA VAL A 113 31.25 34.17 -13.22
C VAL A 113 29.76 33.88 -13.35
N CYS A 114 29.39 32.60 -13.37
CA CYS A 114 27.99 32.17 -13.44
C CYS A 114 27.46 31.74 -12.08
N CYS A 115 26.22 32.12 -11.77
CA CYS A 115 25.51 31.60 -10.61
C CYS A 115 25.09 30.14 -10.81
N SER A 116 24.94 29.42 -9.69
CA SER A 116 24.37 28.07 -9.69
C SER A 116 22.86 28.12 -9.98
N CYS A 117 22.39 27.25 -10.88
CA CYS A 117 20.98 27.19 -11.27
C CYS A 117 20.13 26.67 -10.11
N ARG A 118 19.06 27.39 -9.78
CA ARG A 118 18.09 26.97 -8.75
C ARG A 118 16.93 26.19 -9.35
N SER A 119 16.42 26.66 -10.49
CA SER A 119 15.28 26.07 -11.17
C SER A 119 15.50 26.08 -12.68
N LEU A 120 15.28 24.94 -13.31
CA LEU A 120 15.42 24.71 -14.75
C LEU A 120 14.10 24.20 -15.31
N THR A 121 13.56 24.89 -16.31
CA THR A 121 12.32 24.49 -16.99
C THR A 121 12.63 24.06 -18.42
N LEU A 122 12.33 22.79 -18.73
CA LEU A 122 12.60 22.14 -20.01
C LEU A 122 11.30 21.79 -20.72
N GLN A 123 11.30 21.87 -22.04
CA GLN A 123 10.22 21.37 -22.89
C GLN A 123 10.55 19.99 -23.42
N VAL A 124 9.59 19.07 -23.38
CA VAL A 124 9.74 17.71 -23.91
C VAL A 124 9.04 17.63 -25.28
N PRO A 125 9.77 17.32 -26.38
CA PRO A 125 9.16 17.16 -27.70
C PRO A 125 8.20 15.98 -27.81
N GLU A 126 7.27 16.06 -28.76
CA GLU A 126 6.35 14.97 -29.09
C GLU A 126 7.12 13.74 -29.61
N GLY A 127 7.02 12.60 -28.91
CA GLY A 127 7.69 11.34 -29.30
C GLY A 127 8.62 10.76 -28.24
N VAL A 128 9.04 11.56 -27.24
CA VAL A 128 9.87 11.07 -26.11
C VAL A 128 9.00 10.29 -25.13
N SER A 129 9.28 9.01 -24.94
CA SER A 129 8.51 8.11 -24.06
C SER A 129 9.13 7.90 -22.67
N LEU A 130 10.17 8.67 -22.32
CA LEU A 130 10.88 8.51 -21.04
C LEU A 130 10.11 9.10 -19.85
N GLY A 131 10.26 8.45 -18.70
CA GLY A 131 9.73 8.90 -17.41
C GLY A 131 10.47 10.14 -16.89
N ARG A 132 9.78 10.96 -16.07
CA ARG A 132 10.36 12.19 -15.47
C ARG A 132 11.64 11.90 -14.67
N VAL A 133 11.66 10.80 -13.93
CA VAL A 133 12.79 10.39 -13.08
C VAL A 133 14.01 10.02 -13.93
N HIS A 134 13.80 9.32 -15.04
CA HIS A 134 14.87 8.90 -15.93
C HIS A 134 15.47 10.10 -16.67
N LEU A 135 14.62 11.01 -17.18
CA LEU A 135 15.08 12.27 -17.78
C LEU A 135 15.88 13.11 -16.77
N ARG A 136 15.40 13.18 -15.52
CA ARG A 136 16.10 13.88 -14.44
C ARG A 136 17.48 13.29 -14.17
N SER A 137 17.59 11.97 -14.04
CA SER A 137 18.87 11.29 -13.82
C SER A 137 19.87 11.55 -14.96
N LEU A 138 19.41 11.52 -16.21
CA LEU A 138 20.26 11.80 -17.37
C LEU A 138 20.76 13.25 -17.40
N ILE A 139 19.96 14.21 -16.94
CA ILE A 139 20.35 15.62 -16.84
C ILE A 139 21.32 15.81 -15.66
N GLU A 140 21.08 15.15 -14.53
CA GLU A 140 21.98 15.17 -13.37
C GLU A 140 23.37 14.60 -13.72
N LYS A 141 23.47 13.57 -14.57
CA LYS A 141 24.77 13.08 -15.08
C LYS A 141 25.62 14.16 -15.78
N ARG A 142 25.05 15.31 -16.18
CA ARG A 142 25.75 16.43 -16.82
C ARG A 142 25.99 17.62 -15.90
N HIS A 143 26.37 17.36 -14.65
CA HIS A 143 26.77 18.42 -13.73
C HIS A 143 27.88 19.32 -14.30
N GLY A 144 27.71 20.64 -14.14
CA GLY A 144 28.71 21.62 -14.52
C GLY A 144 28.56 22.19 -15.94
N THR A 145 27.60 21.77 -16.76
CA THR A 145 27.28 22.46 -18.01
C THR A 145 26.65 23.84 -17.75
N VAL A 146 27.04 24.81 -18.57
CA VAL A 146 26.46 26.16 -18.58
C VAL A 146 25.17 26.12 -19.42
N LEU A 147 24.06 26.55 -18.83
CA LEU A 147 22.75 26.57 -19.47
C LEU A 147 22.35 28.00 -19.81
N HIS A 148 21.76 28.19 -20.99
CA HIS A 148 21.25 29.47 -21.45
C HIS A 148 19.78 29.33 -21.87
N ASN A 149 18.93 30.31 -21.54
CA ASN A 149 17.55 30.38 -22.03
C ASN A 149 17.55 30.31 -23.57
N LEU A 150 16.77 29.44 -24.22
CA LEU A 150 16.79 29.23 -25.70
C LEU A 150 17.89 28.29 -26.25
N THR A 151 18.67 27.61 -25.40
CA THR A 151 19.48 26.46 -25.88
C THR A 151 18.67 25.18 -25.87
N THR A 152 19.02 24.23 -26.73
CA THR A 152 18.54 22.85 -26.68
C THR A 152 19.56 22.01 -25.93
N LEU A 153 19.12 21.30 -24.90
CA LEU A 153 19.96 20.36 -24.17
C LEU A 153 19.86 19.00 -24.86
N HIS A 154 20.98 18.49 -25.37
CA HIS A 154 21.05 17.22 -26.07
C HIS A 154 21.31 16.08 -25.08
N VAL A 155 20.35 15.23 -24.78
CA VAL A 155 20.53 14.10 -23.86
C VAL A 155 20.61 12.80 -24.64
N THR A 156 21.71 12.08 -24.49
CA THR A 156 21.85 10.73 -25.07
C THR A 156 21.39 9.69 -24.04
N THR A 157 20.49 8.82 -24.45
CA THR A 157 19.97 7.70 -23.64
C THR A 157 20.95 6.53 -23.60
N GLU A 158 20.77 5.60 -22.65
CA GLU A 158 21.58 4.37 -22.57
C GLU A 158 21.37 3.45 -23.79
N SER A 159 20.26 3.61 -24.51
CA SER A 159 19.95 2.94 -25.78
C SER A 159 20.57 3.61 -27.02
N GLY A 160 21.28 4.73 -26.85
CA GLY A 160 21.95 5.45 -27.94
C GLY A 160 21.05 6.38 -28.77
N GLU A 161 19.82 6.67 -28.31
CA GLU A 161 18.96 7.69 -28.91
C GLU A 161 19.30 9.07 -28.35
N ASP A 162 19.47 10.05 -29.24
CA ASP A 162 19.69 11.46 -28.89
C ASP A 162 18.36 12.22 -28.78
N ILE A 163 18.11 12.80 -27.62
CA ILE A 163 16.90 13.55 -27.30
C ILE A 163 17.24 15.03 -27.20
N HIS A 164 16.54 15.86 -27.96
CA HIS A 164 16.69 17.31 -27.92
C HIS A 164 15.66 17.93 -26.97
N LEU A 165 16.09 18.54 -25.87
CA LEU A 165 15.23 19.17 -24.88
C LEU A 165 15.39 20.71 -24.90
N PRO A 166 14.48 21.47 -25.51
CA PRO A 166 14.52 22.93 -25.47
C PRO A 166 14.42 23.49 -24.04
N ILE A 167 15.31 24.43 -23.70
CA ILE A 167 15.28 25.13 -22.41
C ILE A 167 14.35 26.34 -22.50
N VAL A 168 13.29 26.32 -21.71
CA VAL A 168 12.28 27.39 -21.65
C VAL A 168 12.70 28.50 -20.68
N ALA A 169 13.19 28.11 -19.49
CA ALA A 169 13.59 29.07 -18.47
C ALA A 169 14.66 28.51 -17.52
N VAL A 170 15.60 29.37 -17.14
CA VAL A 170 16.68 29.15 -16.18
C VAL A 170 16.58 30.26 -15.12
N GLU A 171 16.47 29.88 -13.86
CA GLU A 171 16.46 30.80 -12.70
C GLU A 171 17.71 30.57 -11.84
N PRO A 172 18.34 31.62 -11.27
CA PRO A 172 17.87 33.01 -11.14
C PRO A 172 18.28 33.98 -12.27
N GLN A 173 19.12 33.56 -13.22
CA GLN A 173 19.62 34.38 -14.31
C GLN A 173 19.53 33.62 -15.64
N GLU A 174 19.47 34.34 -16.75
CA GLU A 174 19.36 33.78 -18.11
C GLU A 174 20.48 32.80 -18.47
N VAL A 175 21.63 32.93 -17.79
CA VAL A 175 22.74 31.99 -17.84
C VAL A 175 23.02 31.48 -16.43
N SER A 176 23.02 30.15 -16.23
CA SER A 176 23.38 29.54 -14.95
C SER A 176 24.08 28.20 -15.13
N ARG A 177 24.89 27.80 -14.15
CA ARG A 177 25.56 26.49 -14.13
C ARG A 177 24.65 25.42 -13.53
N LEU A 178 24.53 24.26 -14.18
CA LEU A 178 23.75 23.13 -13.69
C LEU A 178 24.44 22.48 -12.47
N VAL A 179 23.70 22.34 -11.36
CA VAL A 179 24.15 21.73 -10.11
C VAL A 179 23.22 20.57 -9.73
N SER A 180 23.68 19.60 -8.96
CA SER A 180 22.86 18.47 -8.48
C SER A 180 21.63 18.89 -7.67
N SER A 181 21.68 20.07 -7.05
CA SER A 181 20.58 20.64 -6.27
C SER A 181 19.56 21.44 -7.09
N THR A 182 19.72 21.51 -8.42
CA THR A 182 18.81 22.30 -9.28
C THR A 182 17.44 21.60 -9.39
N ALA A 183 16.36 22.35 -9.15
CA ALA A 183 15.00 21.85 -9.33
C ALA A 183 14.61 21.84 -10.82
N ILE A 184 14.32 20.67 -11.39
CA ILE A 184 13.99 20.53 -12.83
C ILE A 184 12.48 20.38 -13.02
N LYS A 185 11.89 21.23 -13.86
CA LYS A 185 10.48 21.21 -14.27
C LYS A 185 10.39 20.82 -15.74
N PHE A 186 9.44 19.95 -16.08
CA PHE A 186 9.20 19.50 -17.45
C PHE A 186 7.85 20.00 -17.95
N LEU A 187 7.83 20.61 -19.14
CA LEU A 187 6.65 21.06 -19.85
C LEU A 187 6.46 20.28 -21.15
N ASP A 188 5.22 20.12 -21.60
CA ASP A 188 4.89 19.54 -22.90
C ASP A 188 5.03 20.55 -24.05
N ALA A 189 4.80 20.10 -25.28
CA ALA A 189 4.81 20.95 -26.48
C ALA A 189 3.81 22.13 -26.40
N GLN A 190 2.82 22.08 -25.50
CA GLN A 190 1.72 23.03 -25.34
C GLN A 190 1.88 23.91 -24.08
N GLY A 191 3.00 23.80 -23.36
CA GLY A 191 3.32 24.59 -22.17
C GLY A 191 2.63 24.11 -20.88
N ARG A 192 2.04 22.92 -20.85
CA ARG A 192 1.45 22.29 -19.64
C ARG A 192 2.48 21.41 -18.95
N GLU A 193 2.26 21.07 -17.69
CA GLU A 193 3.15 20.18 -16.94
C GLU A 193 3.22 18.80 -17.62
N TYR A 194 4.42 18.38 -18.02
CA TYR A 194 4.62 17.15 -18.81
C TYR A 194 4.31 15.91 -17.97
N VAL A 195 3.13 15.31 -18.10
CA VAL A 195 2.81 14.03 -17.47
C VAL A 195 3.31 12.91 -18.38
N SER A 196 4.30 12.13 -17.92
CA SER A 196 4.85 11.04 -18.73
C SER A 196 3.82 9.92 -18.90
N LYS A 197 3.80 9.30 -20.07
CA LYS A 197 3.03 8.07 -20.32
C LYS A 197 3.47 6.90 -19.42
N ASN A 198 4.63 6.97 -18.77
CA ASN A 198 5.26 5.85 -18.05
C ASN A 198 5.12 5.85 -16.52
N ASP A 199 4.22 6.64 -15.91
CA ASP A 199 4.13 6.65 -14.43
C ASP A 199 3.52 5.35 -13.84
N THR A 200 2.82 4.53 -14.62
CA THR A 200 2.41 3.16 -14.26
C THR A 200 2.09 2.33 -15.51
N SER A 201 2.86 1.29 -15.79
CA SER A 201 2.59 0.33 -16.86
C SER A 201 1.84 -0.90 -16.32
N PHE A 202 1.21 -1.71 -17.17
CA PHE A 202 0.61 -2.98 -16.73
C PHE A 202 1.63 -3.96 -16.15
N SER A 203 2.90 -3.85 -16.53
CA SER A 203 4.02 -4.59 -15.90
C SER A 203 4.27 -4.21 -14.44
N ASP A 204 3.63 -3.15 -13.95
CA ASP A 204 3.70 -2.71 -12.55
C ASP A 204 2.45 -3.10 -11.75
N VAL A 205 1.49 -3.82 -12.37
CA VAL A 205 0.29 -4.36 -11.72
C VAL A 205 0.32 -5.89 -11.74
N GLY A 206 0.72 -6.51 -10.64
CA GLY A 206 0.79 -7.97 -10.48
C GLY A 206 -0.51 -8.60 -9.97
N GLY A 207 -0.76 -9.86 -10.33
CA GLY A 207 -1.79 -10.70 -9.73
C GLY A 207 -3.24 -10.38 -10.06
N LEU A 208 -3.48 -9.50 -11.04
CA LEU A 208 -4.82 -9.03 -11.41
C LEU A 208 -5.14 -9.26 -12.90
N ALA A 209 -4.49 -10.23 -13.55
CA ALA A 209 -4.61 -10.47 -15.00
C ALA A 209 -6.06 -10.58 -15.49
N GLU A 210 -6.92 -11.33 -14.80
CA GLU A 210 -8.34 -11.48 -15.15
C GLU A 210 -9.14 -10.18 -14.98
N ALA A 211 -8.86 -9.40 -13.92
CA ALA A 211 -9.51 -8.11 -13.70
C ALA A 211 -9.06 -7.09 -14.75
N ILE A 212 -7.76 -7.04 -15.03
CA ILE A 212 -7.15 -6.21 -16.08
C ILE A 212 -7.76 -6.54 -17.43
N LYS A 213 -7.88 -7.83 -17.79
CA LYS A 213 -8.49 -8.25 -19.06
C LYS A 213 -9.92 -7.74 -19.20
N LYS A 214 -10.74 -7.86 -18.16
CA LYS A 214 -12.13 -7.35 -18.17
C LYS A 214 -12.18 -5.83 -18.28
N VAL A 215 -11.37 -5.11 -17.50
CA VAL A 215 -11.31 -3.64 -17.58
C VAL A 215 -10.83 -3.20 -18.97
N ARG A 216 -9.83 -3.89 -19.52
CA ARG A 216 -9.30 -3.65 -20.88
C ARG A 216 -10.37 -3.86 -21.94
N GLU A 217 -11.12 -4.95 -21.89
CA GLU A 217 -12.23 -5.19 -22.82
C GLU A 217 -13.29 -4.09 -22.70
N VAL A 218 -13.62 -3.65 -21.49
CA VAL A 218 -14.68 -2.65 -21.29
C VAL A 218 -14.23 -1.24 -21.67
N VAL A 219 -12.96 -0.89 -21.46
CA VAL A 219 -12.43 0.47 -21.69
C VAL A 219 -11.77 0.61 -23.06
N GLN A 220 -10.92 -0.33 -23.46
CA GLN A 220 -10.11 -0.22 -24.66
C GLN A 220 -10.90 -0.50 -25.96
N LEU A 221 -11.86 -1.44 -25.96
CA LEU A 221 -12.65 -1.75 -27.16
C LEU A 221 -13.49 -0.55 -27.63
N PRO A 222 -14.26 0.15 -26.76
CA PRO A 222 -15.02 1.33 -27.18
C PRO A 222 -14.14 2.46 -27.73
N LEU A 223 -12.96 2.66 -27.11
CA LEU A 223 -12.04 3.73 -27.48
C LEU A 223 -11.28 3.47 -28.79
N LYS A 224 -10.83 2.23 -29.01
CA LYS A 224 -10.06 1.86 -30.21
C LYS A 224 -10.92 1.55 -31.42
N HIS A 225 -12.08 0.92 -31.22
CA HIS A 225 -12.93 0.41 -32.30
C HIS A 225 -14.41 0.79 -32.12
N PRO A 226 -14.75 2.09 -32.11
CA PRO A 226 -16.14 2.54 -31.98
C PRO A 226 -17.03 2.07 -33.14
N GLU A 227 -16.44 1.78 -34.32
CA GLU A 227 -17.11 1.25 -35.51
C GLU A 227 -17.89 -0.04 -35.20
N ILE A 228 -17.29 -0.93 -34.39
CA ILE A 228 -17.85 -2.26 -34.07
C ILE A 228 -19.14 -2.09 -33.25
N PHE A 229 -19.14 -1.17 -32.29
CA PHE A 229 -20.31 -0.86 -31.48
C PHE A 229 -21.44 -0.24 -32.31
N ARG A 230 -21.11 0.66 -33.23
CA ARG A 230 -22.09 1.25 -34.16
C ARG A 230 -22.70 0.20 -35.08
N HIS A 231 -21.88 -0.72 -35.61
CA HIS A 231 -22.35 -1.78 -36.51
C HIS A 231 -23.24 -2.80 -35.80
N LEU A 232 -22.88 -3.18 -34.57
CA LEU A 232 -23.68 -4.10 -33.75
C LEU A 232 -24.92 -3.44 -33.14
N GLY A 233 -25.03 -2.11 -33.19
CA GLY A 233 -26.12 -1.36 -32.56
C GLY A 233 -26.12 -1.46 -31.03
N ILE A 234 -24.96 -1.70 -30.42
CA ILE A 234 -24.80 -1.83 -28.97
C ILE A 234 -24.18 -0.55 -28.43
N ASP A 235 -24.77 0.02 -27.38
CA ASP A 235 -24.20 1.18 -26.71
C ASP A 235 -22.95 0.80 -25.91
N PRO A 236 -21.84 1.56 -26.03
CA PRO A 236 -20.67 1.33 -25.19
C PRO A 236 -21.02 1.62 -23.73
N PRO A 237 -20.41 0.87 -22.79
CA PRO A 237 -20.65 1.06 -21.36
C PRO A 237 -20.19 2.44 -20.93
N ARG A 238 -21.02 3.15 -20.16
CA ARG A 238 -20.71 4.52 -19.71
C ARG A 238 -19.85 4.53 -18.45
N GLY A 239 -20.04 3.54 -17.59
CA GLY A 239 -19.30 3.44 -16.36
C GLY A 239 -19.01 2.01 -15.91
N VAL A 240 -17.91 1.88 -15.19
CA VAL A 240 -17.45 0.63 -14.57
C VAL A 240 -17.24 0.84 -13.08
N LEU A 241 -17.86 0.00 -12.27
CA LEU A 241 -17.68 -0.03 -10.83
C LEU A 241 -16.68 -1.13 -10.45
N LEU A 242 -15.51 -0.72 -9.97
CA LEU A 242 -14.49 -1.57 -9.39
C LEU A 242 -14.79 -1.76 -7.89
N HIS A 243 -14.96 -3.00 -7.44
CA HIS A 243 -15.26 -3.26 -6.03
C HIS A 243 -14.40 -4.38 -5.43
N GLY A 244 -14.20 -4.37 -4.11
CA GLY A 244 -13.50 -5.41 -3.36
C GLY A 244 -12.75 -4.86 -2.13
N PRO A 245 -11.95 -5.65 -1.41
CA PRO A 245 -11.22 -5.16 -0.24
C PRO A 245 -10.24 -4.03 -0.58
N SER A 246 -9.97 -3.16 0.38
CA SER A 246 -9.00 -2.07 0.27
C SER A 246 -7.58 -2.64 0.07
N GLY A 247 -6.69 -1.85 -0.53
CA GLY A 247 -5.30 -2.27 -0.74
C GLY A 247 -5.07 -3.31 -1.84
N THR A 248 -6.09 -3.64 -2.64
CA THR A 248 -6.00 -4.53 -3.81
C THR A 248 -5.56 -3.83 -5.11
N GLY A 249 -5.26 -2.53 -5.06
CA GLY A 249 -4.77 -1.80 -6.24
C GLY A 249 -5.84 -1.33 -7.23
N LYS A 250 -7.07 -1.04 -6.76
CA LYS A 250 -8.16 -0.52 -7.63
C LYS A 250 -7.76 0.77 -8.35
N THR A 251 -7.17 1.71 -7.61
CA THR A 251 -6.63 2.98 -8.11
C THR A 251 -5.47 2.76 -9.09
N LEU A 252 -4.62 1.76 -8.84
CA LEU A 252 -3.48 1.43 -9.71
C LEU A 252 -3.95 0.85 -11.05
N ILE A 253 -4.96 -0.03 -11.06
CA ILE A 253 -5.54 -0.56 -12.31
C ILE A 253 -6.10 0.57 -13.17
N ALA A 254 -6.86 1.50 -12.57
CA ALA A 254 -7.44 2.61 -13.32
C ALA A 254 -6.38 3.50 -13.97
N ARG A 255 -5.28 3.79 -13.25
CA ARG A 255 -4.14 4.56 -13.78
C ARG A 255 -3.40 3.80 -14.88
N ALA A 256 -3.13 2.51 -14.70
CA ALA A 256 -2.45 1.68 -15.69
C ALA A 256 -3.25 1.57 -17.00
N VAL A 257 -4.57 1.41 -16.90
CA VAL A 257 -5.47 1.38 -18.07
C VAL A 257 -5.41 2.70 -18.83
N ALA A 258 -5.47 3.83 -18.12
CA ALA A 258 -5.44 5.14 -18.77
C ALA A 258 -4.10 5.45 -19.45
N SER A 259 -2.98 5.03 -18.84
CA SER A 259 -1.65 5.12 -19.42
C SER A 259 -1.55 4.31 -20.73
N GLU A 260 -2.00 3.04 -20.75
CA GLU A 260 -1.93 2.21 -21.98
C GLU A 260 -2.85 2.74 -23.08
N THR A 261 -4.05 3.22 -22.73
CA THR A 261 -4.97 3.77 -23.73
C THR A 261 -4.54 5.14 -24.24
N GLY A 262 -3.61 5.81 -23.56
CA GLY A 262 -3.16 7.17 -23.91
C GLY A 262 -4.28 8.21 -23.80
N CYS A 263 -5.23 8.00 -22.88
CA CYS A 263 -6.37 8.88 -22.69
C CYS A 263 -6.11 9.88 -21.57
N TYR A 264 -6.77 11.04 -21.62
CA TYR A 264 -6.72 12.01 -20.53
C TYR A 264 -7.30 11.39 -19.25
N PHE A 265 -6.56 11.44 -18.14
CA PHE A 265 -6.96 10.81 -16.89
C PHE A 265 -7.27 11.86 -15.82
N LYS A 266 -8.52 11.92 -15.36
CA LYS A 266 -8.94 12.77 -14.24
C LYS A 266 -9.25 11.91 -13.03
N SER A 267 -8.44 12.04 -11.97
CA SER A 267 -8.71 11.39 -10.68
C SER A 267 -9.48 12.32 -9.75
N ILE A 268 -10.48 11.77 -9.08
CA ILE A 268 -11.32 12.42 -8.08
C ILE A 268 -11.38 11.50 -6.87
N ILE A 269 -11.10 12.00 -5.68
CA ILE A 269 -11.30 11.25 -4.44
C ILE A 269 -12.62 11.72 -3.80
N GLY A 270 -13.51 10.79 -3.48
CA GLY A 270 -14.85 11.10 -3.00
C GLY A 270 -14.88 11.96 -1.74
N THR A 271 -13.93 11.72 -0.83
CA THR A 271 -13.76 12.50 0.40
C THR A 271 -13.25 13.93 0.15
N GLU A 272 -12.47 14.18 -0.91
CA GLU A 272 -11.96 15.53 -1.25
C GLU A 272 -13.04 16.47 -1.80
N ILE A 273 -14.09 15.91 -2.40
CA ILE A 273 -15.20 16.71 -2.92
C ILE A 273 -16.15 17.12 -1.78
N MET A 274 -16.20 16.36 -0.69
CA MET A 274 -17.07 16.59 0.46
C MET A 274 -16.51 17.68 1.41
N ASP A 275 -16.42 18.92 0.92
CA ASP A 275 -16.09 20.08 1.76
C ASP A 275 -17.29 20.58 2.58
N LYS A 276 -17.00 21.25 3.69
CA LYS A 276 -18.02 21.82 4.60
C LYS A 276 -18.80 23.01 4.01
N TYR A 277 -18.40 23.52 2.84
CA TYR A 277 -18.96 24.74 2.26
C TYR A 277 -20.03 24.44 1.19
N TYR A 278 -21.15 25.14 1.30
CA TYR A 278 -22.37 24.88 0.54
C TYR A 278 -22.17 25.10 -0.97
N GLY A 279 -22.39 24.06 -1.78
CA GLY A 279 -22.43 24.15 -3.26
C GLY A 279 -21.08 24.03 -3.98
N GLU A 280 -19.95 24.10 -3.27
CA GLU A 280 -18.61 23.95 -3.88
C GLU A 280 -18.37 22.52 -4.39
N SER A 281 -18.87 21.51 -3.66
CA SER A 281 -18.78 20.09 -4.05
C SER A 281 -19.41 19.80 -5.41
N GLU A 282 -20.59 20.37 -5.68
CA GLU A 282 -21.32 20.20 -6.94
C GLU A 282 -20.60 20.90 -8.10
N ALA A 283 -20.08 22.11 -7.85
CA ALA A 283 -19.33 22.87 -8.84
C ALA A 283 -18.01 22.17 -9.22
N LYS A 284 -17.27 21.64 -8.23
CA LYS A 284 -16.05 20.85 -8.46
C LYS A 284 -16.33 19.60 -9.29
N LEU A 285 -17.41 18.87 -8.98
CA LEU A 285 -17.79 17.68 -9.73
C LEU A 285 -18.17 18.03 -11.18
N ARG A 286 -18.93 19.10 -11.39
CA ARG A 286 -19.30 19.58 -12.73
C ARG A 286 -18.09 20.00 -13.53
N ALA A 287 -17.19 20.79 -12.95
CA ALA A 287 -15.95 21.24 -13.57
C ALA A 287 -15.07 20.05 -14.01
N ALA A 288 -14.97 19.01 -13.18
CA ALA A 288 -14.19 17.82 -13.54
C ALA A 288 -14.77 17.05 -14.73
N PHE A 289 -16.11 16.93 -14.82
CA PHE A 289 -16.76 16.32 -15.99
C PHE A 289 -16.64 17.18 -17.25
N GLU A 290 -16.74 18.50 -17.13
CA GLU A 290 -16.54 19.44 -18.25
C GLU A 290 -15.09 19.41 -18.76
N GLU A 291 -14.10 19.41 -17.87
CA GLU A 291 -12.68 19.29 -18.21
C GLU A 291 -12.38 17.97 -18.93
N ALA A 292 -12.94 16.85 -18.47
CA ALA A 292 -12.80 15.56 -19.13
C ALA A 292 -13.48 15.54 -20.52
N GLN A 293 -14.62 16.21 -20.67
CA GLN A 293 -15.27 16.36 -21.98
C GLN A 293 -14.45 17.22 -22.94
N GLN A 294 -13.78 18.26 -22.47
CA GLN A 294 -12.92 19.10 -23.33
C GLN A 294 -11.67 18.34 -23.80
N ASN A 295 -11.14 17.42 -22.98
CA ASN A 295 -9.92 16.66 -23.27
C ASN A 295 -10.19 15.22 -23.77
N ARG A 296 -11.23 15.00 -24.58
CA ARG A 296 -11.56 13.67 -25.13
C ARG A 296 -10.44 13.13 -26.06
N PRO A 297 -10.14 11.81 -26.04
CA PRO A 297 -10.73 10.76 -25.22
C PRO A 297 -10.25 10.80 -23.75
N ALA A 298 -11.17 10.63 -22.80
CA ALA A 298 -10.89 10.82 -21.38
C ALA A 298 -11.47 9.71 -20.48
N ILE A 299 -10.80 9.46 -19.36
CA ILE A 299 -11.23 8.56 -18.28
C ILE A 299 -11.36 9.39 -17.01
N ILE A 300 -12.56 9.38 -16.41
CA ILE A 300 -12.81 9.96 -15.08
C ILE A 300 -12.74 8.81 -14.08
N PHE A 301 -11.82 8.88 -13.13
CA PHE A 301 -11.71 7.92 -12.04
C PHE A 301 -12.18 8.53 -10.73
N ILE A 302 -13.20 7.94 -10.12
CA ILE A 302 -13.78 8.34 -8.83
C ILE A 302 -13.41 7.28 -7.79
N ASP A 303 -12.48 7.59 -6.89
CA ASP A 303 -12.16 6.74 -5.75
C ASP A 303 -13.11 7.01 -4.58
N GLU A 304 -13.36 6.00 -3.75
CA GLU A 304 -14.27 6.08 -2.59
C GLU A 304 -15.65 6.66 -2.95
N ILE A 305 -16.27 6.15 -4.03
CA ILE A 305 -17.56 6.66 -4.51
C ILE A 305 -18.68 6.50 -3.47
N ASP A 306 -18.54 5.59 -2.51
CA ASP A 306 -19.45 5.42 -1.38
C ASP A 306 -19.50 6.63 -0.45
N ALA A 307 -18.47 7.49 -0.43
CA ALA A 307 -18.51 8.78 0.26
C ALA A 307 -19.39 9.81 -0.46
N LEU A 308 -19.47 9.74 -1.80
CA LEU A 308 -20.25 10.68 -2.62
C LEU A 308 -21.71 10.25 -2.78
N ALA A 309 -21.95 8.94 -2.83
CA ALA A 309 -23.26 8.38 -3.14
C ALA A 309 -23.67 7.23 -2.21
N PRO A 310 -23.79 7.49 -0.89
CA PRO A 310 -24.35 6.54 0.05
C PRO A 310 -25.84 6.26 -0.25
N ARG A 311 -26.36 5.16 0.30
CA ARG A 311 -27.77 4.80 0.21
C ARG A 311 -28.66 5.88 0.83
N ARG A 312 -29.70 6.26 0.10
CA ARG A 312 -30.69 7.28 0.50
C ARG A 312 -31.35 7.02 1.85
N ASP A 313 -31.55 5.75 2.21
CA ASP A 313 -32.21 5.33 3.44
C ASP A 313 -31.29 5.46 4.67
N ALA A 314 -29.97 5.50 4.48
CA ALA A 314 -28.96 5.58 5.54
C ALA A 314 -28.41 7.01 5.73
N THR A 315 -28.75 7.93 4.85
CA THR A 315 -28.18 9.29 4.81
C THR A 315 -29.15 10.32 5.36
N GLU A 316 -28.82 10.95 6.48
CA GLU A 316 -29.57 12.09 7.06
C GLU A 316 -29.18 13.44 6.43
N GLY A 317 -28.01 13.55 5.80
CA GLY A 317 -27.49 14.80 5.25
C GLY A 317 -28.08 15.22 3.89
N GLU A 318 -28.63 16.45 3.80
CA GLU A 318 -29.12 17.03 2.54
C GLU A 318 -28.02 17.32 1.50
N VAL A 319 -26.79 17.54 1.94
CA VAL A 319 -25.63 17.81 1.05
C VAL A 319 -25.30 16.57 0.22
N GLU A 320 -25.14 15.41 0.87
CA GLU A 320 -24.82 14.13 0.23
C GLU A 320 -25.88 13.72 -0.81
N ARG A 321 -27.16 13.89 -0.47
CA ARG A 321 -28.27 13.60 -1.40
C ARG A 321 -28.21 14.45 -2.67
N ARG A 322 -27.84 15.73 -2.54
CA ARG A 322 -27.72 16.65 -3.69
C ARG A 322 -26.50 16.31 -4.55
N VAL A 323 -25.35 16.04 -3.94
CA VAL A 323 -24.15 15.60 -4.66
C VAL A 323 -24.41 14.29 -5.41
N THR A 324 -25.10 13.33 -4.78
CA THR A 324 -25.54 12.09 -5.43
C THR A 324 -26.44 12.38 -6.63
N ALA A 325 -27.45 13.24 -6.47
CA ALA A 325 -28.35 13.62 -7.56
C ALA A 325 -27.61 14.32 -8.71
N GLN A 326 -26.62 15.17 -8.40
CA GLN A 326 -25.79 15.83 -9.39
C GLN A 326 -24.91 14.84 -10.15
N LEU A 327 -24.29 13.86 -9.47
CA LEU A 327 -23.52 12.80 -10.12
C LEU A 327 -24.39 11.97 -11.07
N LEU A 328 -25.61 11.62 -10.64
CA LEU A 328 -26.58 10.92 -11.50
C LEU A 328 -26.92 11.74 -12.76
N ALA A 329 -27.17 13.04 -12.60
CA ALA A 329 -27.47 13.94 -13.71
C ALA A 329 -26.29 14.08 -14.68
N LEU A 330 -25.05 14.14 -14.17
CA LEU A 330 -23.84 14.19 -14.99
C LEU A 330 -23.64 12.90 -15.80
N MET A 331 -23.83 11.73 -15.18
CA MET A 331 -23.75 10.43 -15.85
C MET A 331 -24.80 10.26 -16.96
N ASP A 332 -26.05 10.67 -16.69
CA ASP A 332 -27.13 10.62 -17.67
C ASP A 332 -26.89 11.65 -18.81
N GLY A 333 -26.30 12.79 -18.45
CA GLY A 333 -25.95 13.91 -19.34
C GLY A 333 -24.76 13.66 -20.27
N LEU A 334 -24.01 12.57 -20.11
CA LEU A 334 -22.97 12.14 -21.06
C LEU A 334 -23.63 11.69 -22.38
N LYS A 335 -23.77 12.64 -23.31
CA LYS A 335 -24.39 12.43 -24.63
C LYS A 335 -23.45 11.79 -25.65
N ASP A 336 -22.14 11.84 -25.42
CA ASP A 336 -21.15 11.30 -26.35
C ASP A 336 -20.96 9.80 -26.21
N ARG A 337 -21.08 9.11 -27.34
CA ARG A 337 -21.00 7.65 -27.45
C ARG A 337 -19.54 7.18 -27.29
N GLY A 338 -19.12 6.92 -26.05
CA GLY A 338 -17.89 6.19 -25.73
C GLY A 338 -16.59 7.01 -25.66
N SER A 339 -16.63 8.33 -25.82
CA SER A 339 -15.43 9.19 -25.74
C SER A 339 -14.99 9.51 -24.31
N VAL A 340 -15.90 9.40 -23.34
CA VAL A 340 -15.63 9.59 -21.91
C VAL A 340 -16.18 8.39 -21.17
N ILE A 341 -15.33 7.74 -20.37
CA ILE A 341 -15.69 6.57 -19.56
C ILE A 341 -15.46 6.91 -18.08
N VAL A 342 -16.42 6.56 -17.23
CA VAL A 342 -16.33 6.79 -15.78
C VAL A 342 -15.99 5.48 -15.06
N LEU A 343 -14.81 5.43 -14.45
CA LEU A 343 -14.40 4.36 -13.56
C LEU A 343 -14.65 4.80 -12.12
N ALA A 344 -15.28 3.95 -11.31
CA ALA A 344 -15.48 4.21 -9.89
C ALA A 344 -14.95 3.07 -9.03
N ALA A 345 -14.37 3.36 -7.87
CA ALA A 345 -13.86 2.36 -6.94
C ALA A 345 -14.57 2.46 -5.58
N THR A 346 -14.94 1.31 -5.01
CA THR A 346 -15.52 1.22 -3.66
C THR A 346 -15.10 -0.07 -2.94
N ASN A 347 -14.98 0.01 -1.62
CA ASN A 347 -14.78 -1.17 -0.78
C ASN A 347 -16.11 -1.82 -0.36
N LEU A 348 -17.20 -1.05 -0.39
CA LEU A 348 -18.52 -1.41 0.11
C LEU A 348 -19.57 -1.24 -1.00
N PRO A 349 -19.64 -2.13 -2.00
CA PRO A 349 -20.59 -1.99 -3.12
C PRO A 349 -22.07 -2.01 -2.70
N ASN A 350 -22.36 -2.46 -1.47
CA ASN A 350 -23.70 -2.51 -0.92
C ASN A 350 -24.14 -1.18 -0.29
N THR A 351 -23.23 -0.31 0.15
CA THR A 351 -23.57 0.99 0.75
C THR A 351 -23.88 2.05 -0.32
N LEU A 352 -23.53 1.79 -1.57
CA LEU A 352 -23.81 2.67 -2.71
C LEU A 352 -25.31 2.79 -3.04
N ASP A 353 -25.74 3.96 -3.50
CA ASP A 353 -27.08 4.16 -4.07
C ASP A 353 -27.33 3.17 -5.23
N THR A 354 -28.40 2.38 -5.11
CA THR A 354 -28.86 1.43 -6.14
C THR A 354 -29.15 2.10 -7.48
N ALA A 355 -29.45 3.41 -7.51
CA ALA A 355 -29.69 4.16 -8.72
C ALA A 355 -28.45 4.26 -9.61
N LEU A 356 -27.24 4.30 -9.03
CA LEU A 356 -25.97 4.33 -9.78
C LEU A 356 -25.66 2.98 -10.44
N ARG A 357 -26.12 1.88 -9.85
CA ARG A 357 -25.90 0.50 -10.33
C ARG A 357 -26.86 0.06 -11.43
N ARG A 358 -27.75 0.95 -11.88
CA ARG A 358 -28.71 0.64 -12.94
C ARG A 358 -28.02 0.73 -14.32
N PRO A 359 -28.45 -0.09 -15.29
CA PRO A 359 -28.01 0.06 -16.67
C PRO A 359 -28.22 1.49 -17.19
N GLY A 360 -27.27 2.00 -17.96
CA GLY A 360 -27.13 3.39 -18.41
C GLY A 360 -26.18 4.24 -17.56
N ARG A 361 -25.62 3.70 -16.47
CA ARG A 361 -24.69 4.39 -15.55
C ARG A 361 -23.47 3.52 -15.27
N PHE A 362 -23.42 2.80 -14.14
CA PHE A 362 -22.44 1.73 -13.95
C PHE A 362 -22.99 0.42 -14.51
N ASP A 363 -22.73 0.20 -15.79
CA ASP A 363 -23.21 -0.97 -16.55
C ASP A 363 -22.45 -2.25 -16.19
N ARG A 364 -21.22 -2.10 -15.70
CA ARG A 364 -20.32 -3.21 -15.40
C ARG A 364 -19.79 -3.10 -13.99
N GLU A 365 -19.91 -4.18 -13.24
CA GLU A 365 -19.28 -4.34 -11.94
C GLU A 365 -18.13 -5.35 -12.06
N ILE A 366 -16.93 -4.96 -11.64
CA ILE A 366 -15.74 -5.81 -11.68
C ILE A 366 -15.25 -6.00 -10.25
N LEU A 367 -15.29 -7.25 -9.80
CA LEU A 367 -14.71 -7.66 -8.52
C LEU A 367 -13.19 -7.75 -8.64
N ILE A 368 -12.50 -6.93 -7.86
CA ILE A 368 -11.05 -7.01 -7.63
C ILE A 368 -10.87 -7.73 -6.29
N GLY A 369 -10.57 -9.03 -6.37
CA GLY A 369 -10.37 -9.90 -5.22
C GLY A 369 -8.97 -9.82 -4.63
N VAL A 370 -8.75 -10.59 -3.56
CA VAL A 370 -7.42 -10.84 -3.00
C VAL A 370 -6.63 -11.70 -4.00
N PRO A 371 -5.34 -11.39 -4.25
CA PRO A 371 -4.50 -12.15 -5.19
C PRO A 371 -4.32 -13.61 -4.74
N ASP A 372 -4.22 -14.50 -5.73
CA ASP A 372 -3.83 -15.90 -5.51
C ASP A 372 -2.32 -16.02 -5.28
N ARG A 373 -1.81 -17.26 -5.11
CA ARG A 373 -0.38 -17.48 -4.82
C ARG A 373 0.51 -16.88 -5.92
N ASP A 374 0.19 -17.19 -7.17
CA ASP A 374 0.98 -16.74 -8.32
C ASP A 374 0.91 -15.21 -8.46
N GLY A 375 -0.26 -14.63 -8.24
CA GLY A 375 -0.43 -13.17 -8.21
C GLY A 375 0.32 -12.49 -7.06
N ARG A 376 0.40 -13.11 -5.87
CA ARG A 376 1.23 -12.60 -4.77
C ARG A 376 2.71 -12.64 -5.11
N ARG A 377 3.18 -13.72 -5.74
CA ARG A 377 4.56 -13.83 -6.25
C ARG A 377 4.86 -12.74 -7.27
N GLU A 378 3.95 -12.46 -8.21
CA GLU A 378 4.10 -11.36 -9.16
C GLU A 378 4.20 -9.99 -8.47
N ILE A 379 3.32 -9.73 -7.49
CA ILE A 379 3.35 -8.48 -6.71
C ILE A 379 4.66 -8.34 -5.93
N LEU A 380 5.12 -9.42 -5.29
CA LEU A 380 6.41 -9.46 -4.61
C LEU A 380 7.56 -9.19 -5.58
N ALA A 381 7.55 -9.78 -6.77
CA ALA A 381 8.56 -9.55 -7.80
C ALA A 381 8.59 -8.09 -8.28
N ILE A 382 7.43 -7.42 -8.35
CA ILE A 382 7.35 -5.99 -8.69
C ILE A 382 7.97 -5.14 -7.58
N HIS A 383 7.59 -5.37 -6.32
CA HIS A 383 8.09 -4.58 -5.19
C HIS A 383 9.54 -4.86 -4.82
N THR A 384 10.08 -6.00 -5.23
CA THR A 384 11.48 -6.37 -5.02
C THR A 384 12.39 -6.05 -6.22
N ARG A 385 11.83 -5.56 -7.34
CA ARG A 385 12.60 -5.21 -8.55
C ARG A 385 13.74 -4.22 -8.27
N ASP A 386 13.47 -3.22 -7.43
CA ASP A 386 14.44 -2.17 -7.08
C ASP A 386 15.13 -2.44 -5.73
N MET A 387 14.90 -3.60 -5.12
CA MET A 387 15.46 -3.96 -3.82
C MET A 387 16.75 -4.78 -3.99
N PRO A 388 17.83 -4.45 -3.26
CA PRO A 388 19.03 -5.29 -3.25
C PRO A 388 18.74 -6.58 -2.47
N LEU A 389 18.29 -7.62 -3.18
CA LEU A 389 18.01 -8.93 -2.60
C LEU A 389 19.29 -9.78 -2.49
N GLY A 390 19.41 -10.49 -1.36
CA GLY A 390 20.39 -11.55 -1.17
C GLY A 390 19.83 -12.89 -1.69
N ARG A 391 19.85 -13.92 -0.85
CA ARG A 391 19.18 -15.20 -1.13
C ARG A 391 17.76 -15.14 -0.59
N VAL A 392 16.81 -14.81 -1.46
CA VAL A 392 15.38 -14.73 -1.11
C VAL A 392 14.57 -15.58 -2.06
N ASP A 393 13.71 -16.44 -1.50
CA ASP A 393 12.75 -17.25 -2.25
C ASP A 393 11.35 -16.61 -2.18
N LEU A 394 10.98 -15.92 -3.26
CA LEU A 394 9.68 -15.27 -3.39
C LEU A 394 8.51 -16.28 -3.49
N ASP A 395 8.75 -17.50 -3.98
CA ASP A 395 7.72 -18.53 -4.06
C ASP A 395 7.34 -19.03 -2.67
N GLU A 396 8.31 -19.17 -1.77
CA GLU A 396 8.09 -19.51 -0.37
C GLU A 396 7.33 -18.40 0.38
N ILE A 397 7.72 -17.14 0.18
CA ILE A 397 7.04 -15.98 0.80
C ILE A 397 5.59 -15.88 0.28
N ALA A 398 5.36 -16.12 -1.02
CA ALA A 398 4.02 -16.14 -1.60
C ALA A 398 3.14 -17.27 -0.99
N GLU A 399 3.73 -18.41 -0.65
CA GLU A 399 3.04 -19.48 0.10
C GLU A 399 2.72 -19.06 1.53
N LYS A 400 3.59 -18.35 2.25
CA LYS A 400 3.32 -17.94 3.64
C LYS A 400 2.30 -16.78 3.75
N THR A 401 2.18 -15.94 2.72
CA THR A 401 1.37 -14.70 2.72
C THR A 401 -0.12 -14.91 2.36
N HIS A 402 -0.78 -15.91 2.92
CA HIS A 402 -2.19 -16.16 2.64
C HIS A 402 -3.08 -14.97 3.03
N GLY A 403 -3.93 -14.50 2.11
CA GLY A 403 -4.89 -13.42 2.38
C GLY A 403 -4.32 -12.00 2.32
N PHE A 404 -3.01 -11.85 2.11
CA PHE A 404 -2.35 -10.55 1.94
C PHE A 404 -2.78 -9.89 0.64
N VAL A 405 -3.09 -8.60 0.69
CA VAL A 405 -3.36 -7.78 -0.49
C VAL A 405 -2.09 -7.08 -0.99
N GLY A 406 -2.15 -6.43 -2.16
CA GLY A 406 -0.98 -5.75 -2.72
C GLY A 406 -0.37 -4.70 -1.79
N ALA A 407 -1.20 -3.96 -1.03
CA ALA A 407 -0.73 -3.03 -0.02
C ALA A 407 -0.01 -3.72 1.15
N ASP A 408 -0.46 -4.90 1.57
CA ASP A 408 0.18 -5.67 2.64
C ASP A 408 1.53 -6.24 2.17
N LEU A 409 1.61 -6.73 0.93
CA LEU A 409 2.85 -7.22 0.34
C LEU A 409 3.87 -6.09 0.13
N LYS A 410 3.41 -4.90 -0.26
CA LYS A 410 4.25 -3.70 -0.31
C LYS A 410 4.79 -3.37 1.08
N ALA A 411 3.92 -3.36 2.09
CA ALA A 411 4.31 -3.12 3.47
C ALA A 411 5.33 -4.16 3.94
N LEU A 412 5.12 -5.45 3.63
CA LEU A 412 6.04 -6.54 3.95
C LEU A 412 7.44 -6.32 3.37
N CYS A 413 7.53 -5.92 2.10
CA CYS A 413 8.80 -5.58 1.47
C CYS A 413 9.47 -4.38 2.16
N SER A 414 8.71 -3.35 2.52
CA SER A 414 9.23 -2.19 3.25
C SER A 414 9.73 -2.57 4.65
N GLU A 415 9.01 -3.41 5.38
CA GLU A 415 9.40 -3.85 6.72
C GLU A 415 10.64 -4.75 6.69
N ALA A 416 10.72 -5.68 5.73
CA ALA A 416 11.94 -6.46 5.50
C ALA A 416 13.15 -5.56 5.21
N SER A 417 12.95 -4.50 4.42
CA SER A 417 14.00 -3.50 4.16
C SER A 417 14.42 -2.74 5.42
N PHE A 418 13.46 -2.37 6.28
CA PHE A 418 13.76 -1.72 7.56
C PHE A 418 14.51 -2.64 8.53
N ARG A 419 14.25 -3.95 8.49
CA ARG A 419 14.98 -4.93 9.30
C ARG A 419 16.41 -5.10 8.83
N ALA A 420 16.61 -5.20 7.52
CA ALA A 420 17.94 -5.17 6.92
C ALA A 420 18.69 -3.88 7.30
N LEU A 421 18.01 -2.73 7.27
CA LEU A 421 18.58 -1.46 7.71
C LEU A 421 18.95 -1.45 9.20
N ARG A 422 18.06 -1.95 10.08
CA ARG A 422 18.32 -2.04 11.53
C ARG A 422 19.51 -2.93 11.87
N ARG A 423 19.78 -3.97 11.09
CA ARG A 423 20.97 -4.82 11.23
C ARG A 423 22.27 -4.06 10.98
N VAL A 424 22.22 -3.06 10.09
CA VAL A 424 23.38 -2.29 9.63
C VAL A 424 23.54 -0.97 10.41
N LEU A 425 22.46 -0.46 11.01
CA LEU A 425 22.39 0.80 11.75
C LEU A 425 23.45 0.96 12.87
N PRO A 426 23.75 -0.06 13.70
CA PRO A 426 24.76 0.07 14.76
C PRO A 426 26.18 0.37 14.25
N GLY A 427 26.46 0.13 12.97
CA GLY A 427 27.73 0.47 12.32
C GLY A 427 27.79 1.88 11.74
N LEU A 428 26.68 2.64 11.78
CA LEU A 428 26.52 3.95 11.13
C LEU A 428 26.45 5.13 12.12
N GLU A 429 26.29 4.86 13.42
CA GLU A 429 26.03 5.89 14.44
C GLU A 429 27.19 6.91 14.62
N ASP A 430 28.39 6.61 14.12
CA ASP A 430 29.59 7.46 14.25
C ASP A 430 30.05 8.17 12.95
N THR A 431 29.24 8.16 11.87
CA THR A 431 29.72 8.62 10.55
C THR A 431 28.89 9.76 9.94
N ASP A 432 29.33 11.01 10.09
CA ASP A 432 28.81 12.21 9.37
C ASP A 432 29.25 12.25 7.88
N GLN A 433 29.87 11.18 7.37
CA GLN A 433 30.42 11.10 6.02
C GLN A 433 29.47 10.42 5.04
N THR A 434 29.60 10.77 3.76
CA THR A 434 28.92 10.10 2.65
C THR A 434 29.24 8.60 2.64
N LEU A 435 28.20 7.75 2.64
CA LEU A 435 28.34 6.30 2.60
C LEU A 435 29.11 5.88 1.34
N SER A 436 30.08 4.98 1.48
CA SER A 436 30.80 4.42 0.33
C SER A 436 29.87 3.54 -0.51
N GLN A 437 30.09 3.48 -1.83
CA GLN A 437 29.31 2.60 -2.70
C GLN A 437 29.47 1.11 -2.32
N ASP A 438 30.66 0.71 -1.88
CA ASP A 438 30.91 -0.65 -1.39
C ASP A 438 30.04 -1.03 -0.18
N PHE A 439 29.73 -0.06 0.69
CA PHE A 439 28.83 -0.27 1.82
C PHE A 439 27.38 -0.41 1.37
N LEU A 440 26.94 0.43 0.43
CA LEU A 440 25.58 0.35 -0.14
C LEU A 440 25.34 -0.98 -0.86
N ASP A 441 26.34 -1.49 -1.57
CA ASP A 441 26.27 -2.79 -2.26
C ASP A 441 26.27 -3.99 -1.29
N ALA A 442 26.81 -3.81 -0.09
CA ALA A 442 26.81 -4.82 0.97
C ALA A 442 25.46 -4.91 1.71
N VAL A 443 24.66 -3.84 1.74
CA VAL A 443 23.33 -3.84 2.36
C VAL A 443 22.36 -4.60 1.47
N LYS A 444 22.08 -5.85 1.85
CA LYS A 444 21.12 -6.72 1.16
C LYS A 444 20.03 -7.20 2.11
N VAL A 445 18.83 -7.34 1.56
CA VAL A 445 17.67 -7.92 2.25
C VAL A 445 17.72 -9.44 2.09
N GLU A 446 17.67 -10.16 3.19
CA GLU A 446 17.76 -11.62 3.22
C GLU A 446 16.41 -12.27 3.58
N GLN A 447 16.31 -13.60 3.41
CA GLN A 447 15.08 -14.35 3.72
C GLN A 447 14.64 -14.17 5.18
N GLU A 448 15.59 -14.10 6.12
CA GLU A 448 15.32 -13.92 7.54
C GLU A 448 14.62 -12.59 7.86
N ASP A 449 14.91 -11.53 7.08
CA ASP A 449 14.25 -10.24 7.20
C ASP A 449 12.78 -10.34 6.83
N PHE A 450 12.45 -11.11 5.78
CA PHE A 450 11.06 -11.38 5.38
C PHE A 450 10.32 -12.28 6.38
N ASP A 451 10.93 -13.37 6.82
CA ASP A 451 10.31 -14.29 7.79
C ASP A 451 10.03 -13.61 9.13
N SER A 452 10.97 -12.77 9.58
CA SER A 452 10.77 -12.00 10.80
C SER A 452 9.71 -10.90 10.60
N ALA A 453 9.66 -10.23 9.43
CA ALA A 453 8.60 -9.27 9.12
C ALA A 453 7.22 -9.91 9.08
N LEU A 454 7.10 -11.13 8.57
CA LEU A 454 5.85 -11.90 8.57
C LEU A 454 5.36 -12.23 9.98
N ALA A 455 6.25 -12.40 10.96
CA ALA A 455 5.85 -12.69 12.33
C ALA A 455 5.05 -11.54 12.99
N ASP A 456 5.34 -10.30 12.61
CA ASP A 456 4.70 -9.11 13.18
C ASP A 456 3.57 -8.55 12.29
N MET A 457 3.51 -8.97 11.02
CA MET A 457 2.52 -8.48 10.06
C MET A 457 1.24 -9.32 10.03
N ARG A 458 0.10 -8.63 9.96
CA ARG A 458 -1.22 -9.23 9.77
C ARG A 458 -1.90 -8.67 8.52
N PRO A 459 -2.57 -9.52 7.70
CA PRO A 459 -3.22 -9.10 6.47
C PRO A 459 -4.37 -8.12 6.73
N ALA A 460 -4.49 -7.08 5.92
CA ALA A 460 -5.57 -6.11 6.01
C ALA A 460 -6.95 -6.75 5.78
N SER A 461 -7.03 -7.79 4.94
CA SER A 461 -8.26 -8.56 4.68
C SER A 461 -8.85 -9.21 5.94
N GLY A 462 -8.03 -9.51 6.95
CA GLY A 462 -8.46 -10.15 8.21
C GLY A 462 -8.89 -9.17 9.31
N ARG A 463 -8.68 -7.86 9.13
CA ARG A 463 -8.90 -6.85 10.20
C ARG A 463 -10.36 -6.50 10.48
N ILE A 464 -11.32 -7.11 9.77
CA ILE A 464 -12.76 -6.79 9.93
C ILE A 464 -13.38 -7.52 11.13
N PHE A 465 -12.77 -8.61 11.61
CA PHE A 465 -13.22 -9.38 12.77
C PHE A 465 -12.00 -9.73 13.60
N ASP A 466 -11.46 -8.73 14.30
CA ASP A 466 -10.28 -8.89 15.15
C ASP A 466 -10.63 -9.83 16.31
N VAL A 467 -10.04 -11.01 16.29
CA VAL A 467 -10.09 -11.95 17.42
C VAL A 467 -8.76 -11.82 18.14
N ASP A 468 -8.83 -11.32 19.37
CA ASP A 468 -7.65 -11.33 20.23
C ASP A 468 -7.31 -12.78 20.62
N LEU A 469 -6.29 -13.33 19.96
CA LEU A 469 -5.74 -14.66 20.22
C LEU A 469 -4.48 -14.61 21.11
N THR A 470 -4.17 -13.48 21.75
CA THR A 470 -2.98 -13.36 22.62
C THR A 470 -3.06 -14.33 23.79
N ASP A 471 -4.22 -14.43 24.45
CA ASP A 471 -4.47 -15.26 25.65
C ASP A 471 -5.06 -16.65 25.37
N CYS A 472 -4.79 -17.24 24.20
CA CYS A 472 -5.23 -18.60 23.88
C CYS A 472 -4.08 -19.48 23.37
N GLY A 473 -4.30 -20.79 23.28
CA GLY A 473 -3.29 -21.81 22.96
C GLY A 473 -3.42 -23.01 23.90
N TRP A 474 -2.87 -24.18 23.55
CA TRP A 474 -3.01 -25.35 24.43
C TRP A 474 -2.36 -25.15 25.80
N ASP A 475 -1.37 -24.25 25.90
CA ASP A 475 -0.75 -23.86 27.17
C ASP A 475 -1.74 -23.16 28.12
N HIS A 476 -2.82 -22.57 27.58
CA HIS A 476 -3.87 -21.89 28.35
C HIS A 476 -5.08 -22.80 28.65
N VAL A 477 -5.14 -24.00 28.05
CA VAL A 477 -6.19 -24.99 28.29
C VAL A 477 -5.64 -26.10 29.16
N ALA A 478 -5.95 -26.11 30.45
CA ALA A 478 -5.57 -27.20 31.34
C ALA A 478 -6.53 -28.39 31.24
N GLY A 479 -5.98 -29.61 31.31
CA GLY A 479 -6.75 -30.86 31.19
C GLY A 479 -7.26 -31.15 29.78
N TYR A 480 -8.22 -32.09 29.70
CA TYR A 480 -8.93 -32.51 28.48
C TYR A 480 -8.02 -33.07 27.38
N GLU A 481 -6.99 -33.84 27.74
CA GLU A 481 -5.97 -34.29 26.79
C GLU A 481 -6.54 -35.20 25.68
N ASN A 482 -7.56 -36.00 26.01
CA ASN A 482 -8.25 -36.84 25.04
C ASN A 482 -8.99 -35.99 24.00
N GLU A 483 -9.68 -34.95 24.45
CA GLU A 483 -10.43 -34.03 23.61
C GLU A 483 -9.50 -33.15 22.77
N LYS A 484 -8.36 -32.71 23.32
CA LYS A 484 -7.30 -32.00 22.57
C LYS A 484 -6.74 -32.87 21.45
N THR A 485 -6.40 -34.11 21.75
CA THR A 485 -5.87 -35.07 20.77
C THR A 485 -6.88 -35.31 19.65
N PHE A 486 -8.16 -35.48 20.01
CA PHE A 486 -9.26 -35.61 19.05
C PHE A 486 -9.38 -34.41 18.11
N LEU A 487 -9.25 -33.18 18.62
CA LEU A 487 -9.28 -31.96 17.78
C LEU A 487 -8.05 -31.84 16.88
N LYS A 488 -6.87 -32.20 17.38
CA LYS A 488 -5.62 -32.25 16.59
C LYS A 488 -5.75 -33.22 15.42
N ASP A 489 -6.28 -34.40 15.66
CA ASP A 489 -6.45 -35.44 14.64
C ASP A 489 -7.55 -35.10 13.63
N LEU A 490 -8.62 -34.41 14.05
CA LEU A 490 -9.74 -34.07 13.16
C LEU A 490 -9.50 -32.83 12.30
N VAL A 491 -8.85 -31.80 12.83
CA VAL A 491 -8.74 -30.50 12.15
C VAL A 491 -7.30 -30.26 11.70
N ILE A 492 -6.33 -30.37 12.60
CA ILE A 492 -4.94 -30.01 12.30
C ILE A 492 -4.28 -31.05 11.38
N TRP A 493 -4.49 -32.35 11.64
CA TRP A 493 -3.88 -33.41 10.84
C TRP A 493 -4.32 -33.39 9.37
N PRO A 494 -5.63 -33.24 9.03
CA PRO A 494 -6.07 -33.15 7.65
C PRO A 494 -5.56 -31.91 6.92
N LEU A 495 -5.46 -30.77 7.61
CA LEU A 495 -4.94 -29.55 7.05
C LEU A 495 -3.46 -29.68 6.68
N LYS A 496 -2.66 -30.33 7.52
CA LYS A 496 -1.22 -30.59 7.25
C LYS A 496 -1.00 -31.55 6.09
N HIS A 497 -1.93 -32.48 5.83
CA HIS A 497 -1.78 -33.57 4.85
C HIS A 497 -2.81 -33.50 3.71
N ASP A 498 -3.19 -32.29 3.28
CA ASP A 498 -4.30 -32.08 2.33
C ASP A 498 -4.09 -32.77 0.95
N ARG A 499 -2.84 -32.79 0.46
CA ARG A 499 -2.46 -33.46 -0.81
C ARG A 499 -2.65 -34.98 -0.76
N PHE A 500 -2.37 -35.58 0.39
CA PHE A 500 -2.53 -37.02 0.57
C PHE A 500 -4.01 -37.41 0.66
N LEU A 501 -4.80 -36.64 1.41
CA LEU A 501 -6.24 -36.90 1.61
C LEU A 501 -7.08 -36.73 0.35
N SER A 502 -6.74 -35.76 -0.50
CA SER A 502 -7.42 -35.55 -1.78
C SER A 502 -7.24 -36.73 -2.74
N THR A 503 -6.09 -37.42 -2.67
CA THR A 503 -5.80 -38.63 -3.47
C THR A 503 -6.60 -39.85 -3.01
N ILE A 504 -6.88 -39.95 -1.70
CA ILE A 504 -7.61 -41.08 -1.08
C ILE A 504 -9.13 -40.88 -1.20
N GLY A 505 -9.60 -39.68 -1.54
CA GLY A 505 -11.03 -39.38 -1.67
C GLY A 505 -11.77 -39.31 -0.34
N VAL A 506 -11.05 -39.06 0.77
CA VAL A 506 -11.68 -38.88 2.09
C VAL A 506 -12.45 -37.56 2.11
N LYS A 507 -13.71 -37.62 2.54
CA LYS A 507 -14.56 -36.43 2.67
C LYS A 507 -14.01 -35.53 3.78
N LYS A 508 -13.58 -34.32 3.42
CA LYS A 508 -13.05 -33.33 4.37
C LYS A 508 -14.10 -32.92 5.40
N VAL A 509 -13.67 -32.66 6.62
CA VAL A 509 -14.51 -32.16 7.70
C VAL A 509 -14.93 -30.72 7.38
N THR A 510 -16.24 -30.48 7.33
CA THR A 510 -16.81 -29.15 7.05
C THR A 510 -17.33 -28.45 8.31
N GLY A 511 -17.71 -29.22 9.33
CA GLY A 511 -18.35 -28.68 10.53
C GLY A 511 -18.06 -29.51 11.77
N LEU A 512 -17.60 -28.85 12.82
CA LEU A 512 -17.38 -29.37 14.17
C LEU A 512 -18.29 -28.63 15.15
N LEU A 513 -19.01 -29.36 15.99
CA LEU A 513 -19.83 -28.80 17.06
C LEU A 513 -19.21 -29.16 18.42
N ILE A 514 -18.91 -28.17 19.26
CA ILE A 514 -18.44 -28.34 20.63
C ILE A 514 -19.60 -28.05 21.59
N THR A 515 -20.05 -29.08 22.33
CA THR A 515 -21.16 -28.97 23.29
C THR A 515 -20.69 -29.28 24.71
N GLY A 516 -21.40 -28.78 25.73
CA GLY A 516 -21.08 -29.07 27.14
C GLY A 516 -21.69 -28.06 28.12
N PRO A 517 -21.61 -28.30 29.44
CA PRO A 517 -22.12 -27.37 30.46
C PRO A 517 -21.47 -25.97 30.38
N SER A 518 -22.12 -24.93 30.89
CA SER A 518 -21.51 -23.61 31.03
C SER A 518 -20.21 -23.70 31.84
N GLY A 519 -19.24 -22.82 31.55
CA GLY A 519 -17.99 -22.77 32.34
C GLY A 519 -16.94 -23.85 32.03
N VAL A 520 -17.17 -24.82 31.14
CA VAL A 520 -16.14 -25.85 30.80
C VAL A 520 -15.05 -25.37 29.83
N GLY A 521 -15.10 -24.11 29.37
CA GLY A 521 -14.07 -23.55 28.48
C GLY A 521 -14.26 -23.83 26.98
N LYS A 522 -15.48 -24.07 26.51
CA LYS A 522 -15.80 -24.33 25.08
C LYS A 522 -15.22 -23.29 24.12
N THR A 523 -15.44 -22.00 24.40
CA THR A 523 -14.93 -20.88 23.61
C THR A 523 -13.40 -20.85 23.60
N LEU A 524 -12.77 -21.08 24.77
CA LEU A 524 -11.32 -21.14 24.90
C LEU A 524 -10.72 -22.30 24.08
N MET A 525 -11.41 -23.44 24.03
CA MET A 525 -10.99 -24.60 23.24
C MET A 525 -11.09 -24.33 21.73
N ALA A 526 -12.17 -23.68 21.28
CA ALA A 526 -12.32 -23.26 19.89
C ALA A 526 -11.25 -22.23 19.48
N ARG A 527 -10.98 -21.23 20.32
CA ARG A 527 -9.92 -20.22 20.07
C ARG A 527 -8.51 -20.82 20.10
N SER A 528 -8.25 -21.77 21.00
CA SER A 528 -6.94 -22.46 21.08
C SER A 528 -6.68 -23.34 19.86
N LEU A 529 -7.72 -24.03 19.37
CA LEU A 529 -7.67 -24.74 18.10
C LEU A 529 -7.39 -23.78 16.94
N ALA A 530 -8.02 -22.60 16.96
CA ALA A 530 -7.83 -21.57 15.95
C ALA A 530 -6.36 -21.12 15.87
N LYS A 531 -5.77 -20.77 17.03
CA LYS A 531 -4.36 -20.37 17.11
C LYS A 531 -3.39 -21.46 16.69
N GLU A 532 -3.60 -22.70 17.12
CA GLU A 532 -2.69 -23.79 16.74
C GLU A 532 -2.82 -24.22 15.28
N SER A 533 -4.01 -24.07 14.70
CA SER A 533 -4.21 -24.37 13.29
C SER A 533 -3.38 -23.48 12.36
N GLY A 534 -2.94 -22.30 12.82
CA GLY A 534 -2.22 -21.31 12.02
C GLY A 534 -3.04 -20.79 10.83
N LEU A 535 -4.35 -21.01 10.83
CA LEU A 535 -5.26 -20.59 9.77
C LEU A 535 -5.74 -19.15 10.00
N ASN A 536 -6.27 -18.55 8.94
CA ASN A 536 -7.09 -17.36 9.07
C ASN A 536 -8.31 -17.68 9.94
N VAL A 537 -8.58 -16.89 10.98
CA VAL A 537 -9.68 -17.12 11.93
C VAL A 537 -10.71 -16.01 11.77
N ILE A 538 -11.99 -16.39 11.77
CA ILE A 538 -13.11 -15.44 11.85
C ILE A 538 -14.00 -15.92 13.01
N GLU A 539 -14.08 -15.15 14.08
CA GLU A 539 -15.03 -15.41 15.17
C GLU A 539 -16.29 -14.59 14.97
N LEU A 540 -17.44 -15.23 15.17
CA LEU A 540 -18.75 -14.60 15.18
C LEU A 540 -19.47 -15.04 16.44
N THR A 541 -19.87 -14.08 17.26
CA THR A 541 -20.68 -14.36 18.43
C THR A 541 -22.16 -14.44 18.04
N GLY A 542 -22.91 -15.38 18.61
CA GLY A 542 -24.35 -15.52 18.37
C GLY A 542 -25.14 -14.24 18.62
N THR A 543 -24.69 -13.37 19.54
CA THR A 543 -25.27 -12.05 19.80
C THR A 543 -24.90 -10.99 18.76
N GLU A 544 -23.70 -11.06 18.16
CA GLU A 544 -23.26 -10.15 17.09
C GLU A 544 -24.00 -10.41 15.77
N LEU A 545 -24.37 -11.67 15.53
CA LEU A 545 -25.25 -12.04 14.42
C LEU A 545 -26.64 -11.40 14.55
N LEU A 546 -27.05 -11.04 15.76
CA LEU A 546 -28.37 -10.46 16.08
C LEU A 546 -28.33 -8.93 16.21
N SER A 547 -27.21 -8.34 16.66
CA SER A 547 -27.12 -6.91 16.96
C SER A 547 -26.94 -6.02 15.73
N LYS A 548 -26.47 -6.56 14.59
CA LYS A 548 -26.34 -5.82 13.33
C LYS A 548 -27.69 -5.82 12.59
N TYR A 549 -28.51 -4.81 12.89
CA TYR A 549 -29.74 -4.35 12.20
C TYR A 549 -30.62 -5.44 11.56
N MET A 550 -31.79 -5.66 12.18
CA MET A 550 -32.84 -6.56 11.69
C MET A 550 -33.15 -6.31 10.20
N GLY A 551 -32.70 -7.24 9.34
CA GLY A 551 -32.87 -7.20 7.87
C GLY A 551 -31.57 -7.38 7.08
N GLU A 552 -30.41 -7.01 7.64
CA GLU A 552 -29.11 -7.10 6.96
C GLU A 552 -28.23 -8.27 7.41
N SER A 553 -28.60 -8.96 8.49
CA SER A 553 -27.84 -10.08 9.07
C SER A 553 -27.66 -11.24 8.08
N GLU A 554 -28.65 -11.56 7.24
CA GLU A 554 -28.54 -12.58 6.19
C GLU A 554 -27.46 -12.25 5.14
N LYS A 555 -27.40 -10.97 4.74
CA LYS A 555 -26.43 -10.49 3.75
C LYS A 555 -25.04 -10.47 4.33
N ASN A 556 -24.90 -10.01 5.58
CA ASN A 556 -23.65 -9.99 6.29
C ASN A 556 -23.06 -11.41 6.42
N ILE A 557 -23.86 -12.41 6.80
CA ILE A 557 -23.43 -13.82 6.84
C ILE A 557 -22.92 -14.28 5.47
N ARG A 558 -23.63 -13.95 4.38
CA ARG A 558 -23.20 -14.30 3.02
C ARG A 558 -21.86 -13.65 2.67
N GLU A 559 -21.64 -12.41 3.06
CA GLU A 559 -20.39 -11.69 2.82
C GLU A 559 -19.24 -12.25 3.65
N ILE A 560 -19.48 -12.56 4.92
CA ILE A 560 -18.48 -13.17 5.81
C ILE A 560 -18.04 -14.51 5.24
N PHE A 561 -18.98 -15.40 4.90
CA PHE A 561 -18.62 -16.68 4.28
C PHE A 561 -17.98 -16.51 2.90
N LYS A 562 -18.32 -15.46 2.15
CA LYS A 562 -17.64 -15.12 0.87
C LYS A 562 -16.20 -14.69 1.10
N GLN A 563 -15.92 -13.88 2.12
CA GLN A 563 -14.57 -13.47 2.51
C GLN A 563 -13.77 -14.66 3.06
N ALA A 564 -14.37 -15.49 3.93
CA ALA A 564 -13.76 -16.72 4.44
C ALA A 564 -13.32 -17.65 3.29
N ARG A 565 -14.14 -17.75 2.23
CA ARG A 565 -13.79 -18.51 1.03
C ARG A 565 -12.64 -17.90 0.22
N GLN A 566 -12.55 -16.57 0.19
CA GLN A 566 -11.44 -15.87 -0.50
C GLN A 566 -10.12 -16.00 0.27
N MET A 567 -10.18 -15.97 1.60
CA MET A 567 -9.03 -16.12 2.51
C MET A 567 -8.67 -17.57 2.81
N ALA A 568 -9.35 -18.54 2.19
CA ALA A 568 -9.16 -19.95 2.50
C ALA A 568 -7.69 -20.39 2.26
N PRO A 569 -7.10 -21.17 3.19
CA PRO A 569 -7.74 -21.91 4.28
C PRO A 569 -8.15 -21.03 5.49
N THR A 570 -9.37 -21.21 5.98
CA THR A 570 -9.96 -20.35 7.04
C THR A 570 -10.80 -21.17 8.02
N LEU A 571 -10.68 -20.87 9.30
CA LEU A 571 -11.47 -21.41 10.40
C LEU A 571 -12.51 -20.37 10.83
N VAL A 572 -13.80 -20.71 10.71
CA VAL A 572 -14.90 -19.86 11.17
C VAL A 572 -15.40 -20.39 12.51
N VAL A 573 -15.21 -19.61 13.57
CA VAL A 573 -15.68 -19.93 14.92
C VAL A 573 -17.01 -19.23 15.17
N LEU A 574 -18.06 -20.01 15.40
CA LEU A 574 -19.39 -19.53 15.77
C LEU A 574 -19.58 -19.76 17.28
N ASP A 575 -19.39 -18.70 18.08
CA ASP A 575 -19.53 -18.82 19.53
C ASP A 575 -20.99 -18.62 19.97
N ALA A 576 -21.44 -19.42 20.93
CA ALA A 576 -22.79 -19.36 21.53
C ALA A 576 -23.93 -19.38 20.50
N ILE A 577 -23.92 -20.38 19.60
CA ILE A 577 -24.96 -20.52 18.56
C ILE A 577 -26.36 -20.76 19.13
N ASP A 578 -26.45 -21.22 20.38
CA ASP A 578 -27.67 -21.38 21.16
C ASP A 578 -28.38 -20.05 21.44
N ALA A 579 -27.67 -18.91 21.40
CA ALA A 579 -28.29 -17.59 21.48
C ALA A 579 -29.33 -17.36 20.35
N LEU A 580 -29.16 -18.03 19.20
CA LEU A 580 -30.11 -17.96 18.07
C LEU A 580 -31.42 -18.72 18.33
N ASN A 581 -31.50 -19.49 19.41
CA ASN A 581 -32.67 -20.29 19.79
C ASN A 581 -33.24 -19.88 21.17
N ALA A 582 -32.68 -18.83 21.79
CA ALA A 582 -33.14 -18.35 23.08
C ALA A 582 -34.59 -17.82 22.99
N SER A 583 -35.47 -18.37 23.83
CA SER A 583 -36.92 -18.15 23.86
C SER A 583 -37.37 -16.74 24.28
N GLY A 584 -36.47 -15.76 24.32
CA GLY A 584 -36.73 -14.39 24.78
C GLY A 584 -37.08 -13.38 23.68
N TRP A 585 -37.03 -13.76 22.40
CA TRP A 585 -37.24 -12.84 21.28
C TRP A 585 -38.55 -13.12 20.54
N SER A 586 -39.30 -12.06 20.22
CA SER A 586 -40.66 -12.10 19.66
C SER A 586 -40.77 -12.58 18.20
N ASP A 587 -39.65 -12.67 17.46
CA ASP A 587 -39.64 -13.00 16.02
C ASP A 587 -38.85 -14.28 15.70
N SER A 588 -39.43 -15.44 15.99
CA SER A 588 -38.89 -16.77 15.64
C SER A 588 -38.59 -16.93 14.14
N LYS A 589 -39.34 -16.25 13.27
CA LYS A 589 -39.17 -16.32 11.81
C LYS A 589 -37.87 -15.71 11.31
N VAL A 590 -37.34 -14.68 11.97
CA VAL A 590 -36.08 -14.03 11.55
C VAL A 590 -34.90 -14.92 11.93
N LEU A 591 -34.96 -15.52 13.13
CA LEU A 591 -33.95 -16.46 13.63
C LEU A 591 -33.87 -17.72 12.75
N GLU A 592 -35.01 -18.27 12.35
CA GLU A 592 -35.06 -19.40 11.42
C GLU A 592 -34.45 -19.06 10.05
N ARG A 593 -34.70 -17.84 9.53
CA ARG A 593 -34.11 -17.40 8.26
C ARG A 593 -32.59 -17.26 8.33
N ILE A 594 -32.08 -16.70 9.42
CA ILE A 594 -30.63 -16.61 9.68
C ILE A 594 -30.01 -18.01 9.76
N ALA A 595 -30.62 -18.93 10.52
CA ALA A 595 -30.15 -20.31 10.64
C ALA A 595 -30.17 -21.05 9.29
N ASN A 596 -31.21 -20.85 8.47
CA ASN A 596 -31.31 -21.38 7.12
C ASN A 596 -30.21 -20.83 6.20
N GLN A 597 -29.92 -19.53 6.28
CA GLN A 597 -28.86 -18.90 5.50
C GLN A 597 -27.47 -19.41 5.92
N LEU A 598 -27.21 -19.58 7.22
CA LEU A 598 -25.98 -20.22 7.73
C LEU A 598 -25.82 -21.64 7.19
N ALA A 599 -26.87 -22.47 7.30
CA ALA A 599 -26.86 -23.84 6.78
C ALA A 599 -26.58 -23.88 5.26
N LYS A 600 -27.12 -22.91 4.52
CA LYS A 600 -26.88 -22.75 3.08
C LYS A 600 -25.43 -22.39 2.78
N GLU A 601 -24.84 -21.42 3.47
CA GLU A 601 -23.44 -21.03 3.24
C GLU A 601 -22.45 -22.13 3.62
N MET A 602 -22.73 -22.91 4.67
CA MET A 602 -21.95 -24.12 5.01
C MET A 602 -22.06 -25.22 3.96
N SER A 603 -23.16 -25.26 3.21
CA SER A 603 -23.38 -26.24 2.14
C SER A 603 -22.75 -25.86 0.80
N ALA A 604 -22.43 -24.58 0.62
CA ALA A 604 -21.83 -24.06 -0.59
C ALA A 604 -20.35 -24.50 -0.67
N ALA A 605 -20.15 -25.73 -1.15
CA ALA A 605 -18.83 -26.30 -1.37
C ALA A 605 -18.07 -25.50 -2.44
N VAL A 606 -16.86 -25.06 -2.10
CA VAL A 606 -15.88 -24.59 -3.09
C VAL A 606 -14.95 -25.74 -3.38
N ALA A 607 -14.82 -26.09 -4.66
CA ALA A 607 -13.84 -27.06 -5.11
C ALA A 607 -12.43 -26.58 -4.70
N GLY A 608 -11.76 -27.33 -3.83
CA GLY A 608 -10.32 -27.23 -3.61
C GLY A 608 -9.80 -26.42 -2.41
N LYS A 609 -10.61 -25.68 -1.63
CA LYS A 609 -10.11 -24.92 -0.46
C LYS A 609 -10.91 -25.19 0.82
N PRO A 610 -10.27 -25.60 1.95
CA PRO A 610 -11.00 -25.96 3.17
C PRO A 610 -11.43 -24.71 3.96
N VAL A 611 -12.74 -24.54 4.10
CA VAL A 611 -13.33 -23.67 5.13
C VAL A 611 -13.90 -24.61 6.20
N VAL A 612 -13.36 -24.53 7.41
CA VAL A 612 -13.81 -25.35 8.54
C VAL A 612 -14.64 -24.48 9.46
N VAL A 613 -15.83 -24.93 9.81
CA VAL A 613 -16.72 -24.21 10.74
C VAL A 613 -16.72 -24.92 12.07
N VAL A 614 -16.39 -24.21 13.15
CA VAL A 614 -16.45 -24.70 14.53
C VAL A 614 -17.53 -23.93 15.25
N ALA A 615 -18.55 -24.60 15.77
CA ALA A 615 -19.61 -23.97 16.56
C ALA A 615 -19.55 -24.41 18.02
N THR A 616 -19.82 -23.49 18.95
CA THR A 616 -19.97 -23.80 20.38
C THR A 616 -21.44 -23.67 20.80
N ALA A 617 -21.90 -24.57 21.67
CA ALA A 617 -23.24 -24.53 22.25
C ALA A 617 -23.25 -25.11 23.67
N LEU A 618 -24.24 -24.73 24.49
CA LEU A 618 -24.48 -25.37 25.79
C LEU A 618 -24.97 -26.82 25.65
N SER A 619 -25.88 -27.08 24.71
CA SER A 619 -26.39 -28.43 24.44
C SER A 619 -26.66 -28.61 22.95
N SER A 620 -26.51 -29.85 22.46
CA SER A 620 -26.88 -30.20 21.09
C SER A 620 -28.36 -29.94 20.82
N GLN A 621 -29.23 -30.03 21.82
CA GLN A 621 -30.67 -29.78 21.65
C GLN A 621 -31.02 -28.29 21.46
N GLN A 622 -30.17 -27.38 21.95
CA GLN A 622 -30.39 -25.93 21.85
C GLN A 622 -29.90 -25.35 20.53
N VAL A 623 -29.15 -26.11 19.72
CA VAL A 623 -28.79 -25.72 18.36
C VAL A 623 -30.05 -25.68 17.48
N PRO A 624 -30.21 -24.65 16.61
CA PRO A 624 -31.34 -24.55 15.68
C PRO A 624 -31.59 -25.86 14.92
N ALA A 625 -32.86 -26.28 14.85
CA ALA A 625 -33.24 -27.59 14.30
C ALA A 625 -32.77 -27.80 12.86
N VAL A 626 -32.72 -26.72 12.06
CA VAL A 626 -32.21 -26.70 10.68
C VAL A 626 -30.75 -27.17 10.61
N LEU A 627 -29.89 -26.68 11.50
CA LEU A 627 -28.46 -27.01 11.48
C LEU A 627 -28.20 -28.46 11.94
N ARG A 628 -29.06 -28.99 12.82
CA ARG A 628 -29.05 -30.40 13.21
C ARG A 628 -29.52 -31.32 12.09
N ALA A 629 -30.66 -31.00 11.47
CA ALA A 629 -31.29 -31.83 10.45
C ALA A 629 -30.47 -31.92 9.15
N THR A 630 -29.66 -30.91 8.85
CA THR A 630 -28.86 -30.83 7.62
C THR A 630 -27.54 -31.60 7.67
N GLY A 631 -27.18 -32.22 8.80
CA GLY A 631 -25.96 -33.03 8.95
C GLY A 631 -24.66 -32.26 8.68
N LYS A 632 -24.67 -30.93 8.86
CA LYS A 632 -23.55 -30.04 8.54
C LYS A 632 -22.43 -30.08 9.57
N PHE A 633 -22.78 -30.37 10.82
CA PHE A 633 -21.84 -30.73 11.87
C PHE A 633 -21.65 -32.25 11.86
N SER A 634 -20.64 -32.70 11.12
CA SER A 634 -20.36 -34.14 10.96
C SER A 634 -19.70 -34.74 12.21
N HIS A 635 -19.07 -33.89 13.03
CA HIS A 635 -18.46 -34.30 14.30
C HIS A 635 -18.98 -33.44 15.44
N GLU A 636 -19.36 -34.10 16.55
CA GLU A 636 -19.73 -33.46 17.80
C GLU A 636 -18.71 -33.84 18.88
N LEU A 637 -18.09 -32.84 19.50
CA LEU A 637 -17.25 -33.00 20.69
C LEU A 637 -18.06 -32.58 21.92
N ARG A 638 -18.27 -33.52 22.85
CA ARG A 638 -18.97 -33.25 24.11
C ARG A 638 -17.96 -33.06 25.23
N LEU A 639 -17.79 -31.82 25.69
CA LEU A 639 -17.01 -31.51 26.87
C LEU A 639 -17.80 -31.88 28.12
N LYS A 640 -17.27 -32.87 28.84
CA LYS A 640 -17.78 -33.25 30.16
C LYS A 640 -17.21 -32.30 31.22
N PRO A 641 -17.83 -32.23 32.42
CA PRO A 641 -17.20 -31.62 33.57
C PRO A 641 -15.79 -32.20 33.80
N PRO A 642 -14.83 -31.41 34.32
CA PRO A 642 -13.44 -31.83 34.44
C PRO A 642 -13.31 -33.04 35.37
N THR A 643 -12.52 -34.02 34.95
CA THR A 643 -12.22 -35.21 35.74
C THR A 643 -11.25 -34.89 36.88
N ASP A 644 -11.03 -35.85 37.79
CA ASP A 644 -10.08 -35.72 38.90
C ASP A 644 -8.67 -35.33 38.46
N SER A 645 -8.21 -35.87 37.33
CA SER A 645 -6.91 -35.52 36.73
C SER A 645 -6.93 -34.12 36.13
N ASP A 646 -8.00 -33.76 35.41
CA ASP A 646 -8.11 -32.44 34.78
C ASP A 646 -8.13 -31.32 35.82
N ARG A 647 -8.86 -31.50 36.92
CA ARG A 647 -8.91 -30.53 38.02
C ARG A 647 -7.55 -30.32 38.67
N MET A 648 -6.74 -31.38 38.78
CA MET A 648 -5.40 -31.27 39.34
C MET A 648 -4.50 -30.43 38.42
N GLU A 649 -4.57 -30.62 37.10
CA GLU A 649 -3.82 -29.82 36.13
C GLU A 649 -4.29 -28.37 36.09
N MET A 650 -5.61 -28.12 36.16
CA MET A 650 -6.19 -26.78 36.22
C MET A 650 -5.68 -26.00 37.44
N LEU A 651 -5.70 -26.62 38.62
CA LEU A 651 -5.19 -26.01 39.85
C LEU A 651 -3.68 -25.75 39.77
N LYS A 652 -2.88 -26.67 39.19
CA LYS A 652 -1.45 -26.43 38.95
C LYS A 652 -1.21 -25.25 38.04
N MET A 653 -1.94 -25.16 36.92
CA MET A 653 -1.75 -24.12 35.92
C MET A 653 -2.10 -22.73 36.46
N TRP A 654 -3.19 -22.59 37.22
CA TRP A 654 -3.64 -21.29 37.70
C TRP A 654 -3.00 -20.82 39.00
N LEU A 655 -2.51 -21.75 39.84
CA LEU A 655 -1.86 -21.40 41.12
C LEU A 655 -0.33 -21.33 41.02
N ASN A 656 0.27 -21.72 39.90
CA ASN A 656 1.72 -21.75 39.70
C ASN A 656 2.16 -20.96 38.46
N THR A 657 1.91 -19.65 38.49
CA THR A 657 2.31 -18.66 37.47
C THR A 657 3.58 -17.96 37.96
N PRO A 658 4.48 -17.41 37.11
CA PRO A 658 5.70 -16.71 37.56
C PRO A 658 5.52 -15.64 38.67
N LYS A 659 4.33 -15.07 38.81
CA LYS A 659 3.97 -14.06 39.83
C LYS A 659 3.25 -14.64 41.07
N ILE A 660 2.91 -15.93 41.07
CA ILE A 660 2.11 -16.59 42.11
C ILE A 660 2.87 -17.82 42.61
N LYS A 661 3.15 -17.89 43.91
CA LYS A 661 3.73 -19.07 44.55
C LYS A 661 2.71 -19.74 45.45
N PHE A 662 2.30 -20.95 45.08
CA PHE A 662 1.41 -21.75 45.91
C PHE A 662 2.18 -22.50 47.00
N SER A 663 1.67 -22.44 48.25
CA SER A 663 2.20 -23.19 49.39
C SER A 663 1.13 -24.09 50.00
N GLY A 664 1.32 -25.41 49.87
CA GLY A 664 0.58 -26.44 50.60
C GLY A 664 0.17 -27.65 49.74
N ASP A 665 -0.68 -28.50 50.31
CA ASP A 665 -1.17 -29.73 49.67
C ASP A 665 -2.22 -29.46 48.58
N LEU A 666 -1.82 -29.68 47.33
CA LEU A 666 -2.69 -29.56 46.16
C LEU A 666 -3.76 -30.67 46.12
N GLU A 667 -3.54 -31.82 46.77
CA GLU A 667 -4.51 -32.90 46.81
C GLU A 667 -5.73 -32.54 47.65
N ALA A 668 -5.55 -31.80 48.75
CA ALA A 668 -6.63 -31.27 49.56
C ALA A 668 -7.53 -30.32 48.76
N ALA A 669 -6.95 -29.39 48.00
CA ALA A 669 -7.67 -28.49 47.10
C ALA A 669 -8.40 -29.26 45.98
N ARG A 670 -7.81 -30.36 45.47
CA ARG A 670 -8.43 -31.23 44.47
C ARG A 670 -9.65 -31.99 45.00
N ARG A 671 -9.60 -32.52 46.23
CA ARG A 671 -10.76 -33.18 46.85
C ARG A 671 -11.89 -32.18 47.10
N ALA A 672 -11.53 -30.97 47.52
CA ALA A 672 -12.50 -29.91 47.76
C ALA A 672 -13.13 -29.38 46.45
N SER A 673 -12.42 -29.44 45.32
CA SER A 673 -12.93 -29.01 44.01
C SER A 673 -13.86 -30.02 43.33
N GLU A 674 -14.39 -31.00 44.06
CA GLU A 674 -15.40 -31.91 43.53
C GLU A 674 -16.70 -31.17 43.17
N GLY A 675 -17.16 -31.37 41.93
CA GLY A 675 -18.39 -30.79 41.38
C GLY A 675 -18.24 -29.47 40.65
N PHE A 676 -17.09 -28.79 40.77
CA PHE A 676 -16.88 -27.48 40.14
C PHE A 676 -16.53 -27.57 38.65
N THR A 677 -17.00 -26.61 37.87
CA THR A 677 -16.61 -26.43 36.46
C THR A 677 -15.26 -25.72 36.33
N GLY A 678 -14.61 -25.81 35.16
CA GLY A 678 -13.31 -25.15 34.93
C GLY A 678 -13.36 -23.64 35.18
N GLY A 679 -14.43 -22.97 34.74
CA GLY A 679 -14.64 -21.53 34.95
C GLY A 679 -14.78 -21.18 36.43
N GLU A 680 -15.49 -21.99 37.20
CA GLU A 680 -15.64 -21.78 38.64
C GLU A 680 -14.31 -21.98 39.37
N ILE A 681 -13.54 -23.01 39.01
CA ILE A 681 -12.21 -23.24 39.59
C ILE A 681 -11.28 -22.05 39.26
N LYS A 682 -11.37 -21.49 38.05
CA LYS A 682 -10.63 -20.28 37.65
C LYS A 682 -11.01 -19.08 38.52
N ASP A 683 -12.30 -18.85 38.70
CA ASP A 683 -12.81 -17.74 39.51
C ASP A 683 -12.42 -17.89 40.99
N ILE A 684 -12.47 -19.11 41.53
CA ILE A 684 -12.04 -19.42 42.90
C ILE A 684 -10.54 -19.14 43.05
N CYS A 685 -9.70 -19.56 42.10
CA CYS A 685 -8.26 -19.28 42.14
C CYS A 685 -8.00 -17.76 42.08
N ASN A 686 -8.67 -17.04 41.18
CA ASN A 686 -8.55 -15.60 41.07
C ASN A 686 -8.95 -14.88 42.37
N ARG A 687 -10.06 -15.30 43.01
CA ARG A 687 -10.50 -14.76 44.31
C ARG A 687 -9.50 -15.08 45.43
N ALA A 688 -8.91 -16.28 45.43
CA ALA A 688 -7.89 -16.66 46.40
C ALA A 688 -6.61 -15.82 46.25
N VAL A 689 -6.19 -15.54 45.02
CA VAL A 689 -5.06 -14.65 44.71
C VAL A 689 -5.36 -13.21 45.15
N LEU A 690 -6.57 -12.71 44.87
CA LEU A 690 -6.99 -11.37 45.29
C LEU A 690 -7.05 -11.21 46.82
N ASP A 691 -7.57 -12.20 47.55
CA ASP A 691 -7.59 -12.20 49.03
C ASP A 691 -6.17 -12.22 49.61
N ALA A 692 -5.27 -13.02 49.01
CA ALA A 692 -3.87 -13.03 49.39
C ALA A 692 -3.18 -11.69 49.11
N ALA A 693 -3.38 -11.12 47.91
CA ALA A 693 -2.83 -9.81 47.54
C ALA A 693 -3.35 -8.68 48.46
N ARG A 694 -4.66 -8.69 48.77
CA ARG A 694 -5.29 -7.72 49.67
C ARG A 694 -4.65 -7.74 51.06
N LYS A 695 -4.48 -8.93 51.65
CA LYS A 695 -3.81 -9.07 52.97
C LYS A 695 -2.40 -8.52 52.96
N VAL A 696 -1.63 -8.73 51.89
CA VAL A 696 -0.25 -8.26 51.76
C VAL A 696 -0.20 -6.74 51.60
N ILE A 697 -1.09 -6.15 50.79
CA ILE A 697 -1.20 -4.70 50.61
C ILE A 697 -1.62 -4.02 51.92
N GLU A 698 -2.60 -4.58 52.63
CA GLU A 698 -3.08 -4.04 53.91
C GLU A 698 -2.02 -4.13 55.03
N THR A 699 -1.08 -5.08 54.96
CA THR A 699 0.00 -5.22 55.95
C THR A 699 1.28 -4.47 55.61
N HIS A 700 1.66 -4.37 54.33
CA HIS A 700 2.96 -3.84 53.90
C HIS A 700 2.86 -2.53 53.12
N ASN A 701 1.65 -2.05 52.79
CA ASN A 701 1.37 -0.79 52.09
C ASN A 701 2.15 -0.62 50.75
N ALA A 702 2.54 -1.73 50.13
CA ALA A 702 3.29 -1.80 48.88
C ALA A 702 2.77 -2.96 48.01
N ALA A 703 2.89 -2.83 46.69
CA ALA A 703 2.50 -3.88 45.75
C ALA A 703 3.52 -5.04 45.79
N PRO A 704 3.12 -6.28 46.13
CA PRO A 704 4.04 -7.40 46.17
C PRO A 704 4.46 -7.84 44.76
N GLU A 705 5.76 -8.09 44.57
CA GLU A 705 6.30 -8.66 43.32
C GLU A 705 5.87 -10.12 43.11
N VAL A 706 5.65 -10.87 44.20
CA VAL A 706 5.20 -12.27 44.19
C VAL A 706 4.10 -12.45 45.24
N ILE A 707 2.97 -13.03 44.83
CA ILE A 707 1.83 -13.32 45.72
C ILE A 707 1.93 -14.77 46.21
N HIS A 708 1.95 -14.95 47.53
CA HIS A 708 1.92 -16.27 48.15
C HIS A 708 0.48 -16.69 48.45
N VAL A 709 0.04 -17.79 47.86
CA VAL A 709 -1.31 -18.33 48.06
C VAL A 709 -1.21 -19.64 48.83
N SER A 710 -1.85 -19.71 50.01
CA SER A 710 -1.95 -20.94 50.79
C SER A 710 -3.18 -21.77 50.39
N VAL A 711 -3.13 -23.09 50.65
CA VAL A 711 -4.28 -24.00 50.50
C VAL A 711 -5.49 -23.50 51.30
N ASP A 712 -5.28 -22.99 52.52
CA ASP A 712 -6.37 -22.52 53.38
C ASP A 712 -7.15 -21.37 52.75
N ASN A 713 -6.49 -20.48 52.01
CA ASN A 713 -7.16 -19.41 51.28
C ASN A 713 -8.04 -19.98 50.16
N VAL A 714 -7.54 -20.99 49.44
CA VAL A 714 -8.30 -21.65 48.36
C VAL A 714 -9.52 -22.39 48.92
N LEU A 715 -9.34 -23.17 49.99
CA LEU A 715 -10.43 -23.89 50.66
C LEU A 715 -11.49 -22.93 51.21
N LYS A 716 -11.06 -21.84 51.86
CA LYS A 716 -11.97 -20.79 52.34
C LYS A 716 -12.80 -20.19 51.20
N MET A 717 -12.21 -19.95 50.03
CA MET A 717 -12.94 -19.42 48.87
C MET A 717 -13.89 -20.46 48.26
N MET A 718 -13.53 -21.74 48.26
CA MET A 718 -14.43 -22.83 47.83
C MET A 718 -15.66 -22.94 48.75
N ASP A 719 -15.48 -22.85 50.06
CA ASP A 719 -16.58 -22.87 51.03
C ASP A 719 -17.50 -21.64 50.88
N LEU A 720 -16.92 -20.45 50.69
CA LEU A 720 -17.67 -19.23 50.43
C LEU A 720 -18.46 -19.31 49.12
N TRP A 721 -17.91 -19.95 48.08
CA TRP A 721 -18.60 -20.13 46.82
C TRP A 721 -19.81 -21.05 46.99
N ARG A 722 -19.66 -22.20 47.67
CA ARG A 722 -20.76 -23.12 48.00
C ARG A 722 -21.85 -22.47 48.87
N LEU A 723 -21.49 -21.55 49.76
CA LEU A 723 -22.43 -20.81 50.60
C LEU A 723 -23.26 -19.80 49.79
N ASN A 724 -22.64 -19.12 48.81
CA ASN A 724 -23.33 -18.18 47.93
C ASN A 724 -24.24 -18.88 46.92
N GLU A 725 -23.78 -19.99 46.33
CA GLU A 725 -24.59 -20.79 45.40
C GLU A 725 -25.84 -21.36 46.09
N ARG A 726 -25.72 -21.77 47.37
CA ARG A 726 -26.87 -22.15 48.21
C ARG A 726 -27.85 -20.99 48.45
N ARG A 727 -27.36 -19.75 48.54
CA ARG A 727 -28.21 -18.56 48.70
C ARG A 727 -29.00 -18.26 47.43
N ASP A 728 -28.37 -18.36 46.26
CA ASP A 728 -29.04 -18.16 44.96
C ASP A 728 -30.07 -19.28 44.69
N SER A 729 -29.78 -20.54 45.09
CA SER A 729 -30.72 -21.66 44.96
C SER A 729 -31.91 -21.64 45.94
N LEU A 730 -31.85 -20.79 46.98
CA LEU A 730 -32.93 -20.60 47.96
C LEU A 730 -33.75 -19.32 47.70
N SER A 731 -33.34 -18.51 46.71
CA SER A 731 -34.03 -17.29 46.29
C SER A 731 -34.89 -17.46 45.03
N ASP A 732 -34.76 -18.58 44.32
CA ASP A 732 -35.76 -19.10 43.38
C ASP A 732 -36.79 -19.96 44.12
#